data_AF-A0A4P5XTH8-F1
#
_entry.id   AF-A0A4P5XTH8-F1
#
_cell.length_a   1.000
_cell.length_b   1.000
_cell.length_c   1.000
_cell.angle_alpha   90.00
_cell.angle_beta   90.00
_cell.angle_gamma   90.00
#
_symmetry.space_group_name_H-M   'P 1'
#
loop_
_entity.id
_entity.type
_entity.pdbx_description
1 polymer ?
#
loop_
_entity_poly.entity_id
_entity_poly.type
_entity_poly.pdbx_seq_one_letter_code
_entity_poly.pdbx_strand_id
1 'polypeptide(L)'
;MLAAFVVNSTVDEPDANLSDGIAADSLGRVTLRAAIQQANALSGGDTITLPAGTYSLTQFGSGENAGATGDLDILDGVTLTGAGADVTFINGLSQDRVFDIAAGVPVKLSEVTIESGLAFLSQEDGGGLRNFGTLELTKVVVANNSASGGGGAIASYGTGSTLTITDSTIESNSSSGPLGGGAIFNGSLTTITRGVLKNNSSSFNGGAIVNANSGTLTLLQSTVKTNGVGLGAKGGGIYNNGVLTANYTTISGNTASDGGGIANVNFSGTTSVSLLLTTISGNSATNRGGGIFNDFGATVLITDSTITANSAAAEGGGIFRQSEVKMGGSILAANSAGSTGVDLYGPMVSLGNNLIGSTAGGSGFRTDDIKNQNPHLGALQDNGGPTFTHALLSGSPAIDGNTTNTSTTDDQRLLPRPVDANNDGTAQADIGAYEAQPTSLPLPPGANNVTITLNGGNVDVTDNTTGLVIVTVPVNPVTPLIITGTSGDDSVTIDFSNGNPIPASGATFIGGGSSGSGDQLVLTNGTFDSVTHVFFDASSGKITMQIGTTVSVLNYQAVTAAIIDSLTVTNRTYQFAATSDNVTLADNGTIGDGVSKLSSVSTSTPVAFSVPSSSLSIRVKDGDDTLTLTAVDALFAASVLVLGDNGNDLLDASALTFNVSLQGNVGADTLKGGTGNDDLNGHSEDDSIDGGAGSDSIQGGAGNDVLVGAAGIDTVLGQGGNDSLTGGFDNDQLDGGTGGNDVLVEYADANLTLTNAQLLGIGTDTLVGFESANLTGGAGNNTLTATAFTGEGAVTLNGGGGNDTLLGAASRVNVLNGDDGHDSLKGGSLKDTLSGGTGNDSLQGMGDADKLFGQDDNDTLLGGTGSDTLDGGTGTGDLIVDSGNVHFTLTNSLLTGNGTDVVVAVEAAQITGGISNNKLDASEFSGNVTLIGDAGNDTLIGGAGNDSLQGDVGSDSLKGRDGDDLLKGGNDTLTTGTDNDTINGGNGNDLLLGGIGNDALSGFTGNDTINGGAGNDTLYGGDGNDNLLGGAGSDTCLGGNGDDTLNGQGGVDKLSGDAGVNVFIDIADRVEGFAINPLPVWVNAT
;
A
#
# COMPACT_ATOMS: atom_id res chain seq x y z
N MET A 1 3.93 36.93 -4.57
CA MET A 1 2.52 36.59 -4.92
C MET A 1 2.29 35.20 -4.34
N LEU A 2 1.05 34.72 -4.21
CA LEU A 2 0.86 33.28 -3.97
C LEU A 2 1.34 32.56 -5.24
N ALA A 3 2.41 31.77 -5.14
CA ALA A 3 2.85 30.88 -6.19
C ALA A 3 2.15 29.52 -6.09
N ALA A 4 2.08 28.83 -7.22
CA ALA A 4 1.54 27.48 -7.30
C ALA A 4 2.48 26.67 -8.20
N PHE A 5 3.18 25.72 -7.59
CA PHE A 5 4.11 24.82 -8.25
C PHE A 5 3.43 23.45 -8.40
N VAL A 6 3.43 22.90 -9.62
CA VAL A 6 3.03 21.52 -9.87
C VAL A 6 4.31 20.76 -10.17
N VAL A 7 4.72 19.89 -9.26
CA VAL A 7 5.94 19.09 -9.42
C VAL A 7 5.72 18.12 -10.57
N ASN A 8 6.65 18.09 -11.52
CA ASN A 8 6.58 17.27 -12.73
C ASN A 8 7.71 16.25 -12.84
N SER A 9 8.58 16.16 -11.83
CA SER A 9 9.63 15.15 -11.77
C SER A 9 9.86 14.68 -10.32
N THR A 10 10.13 13.38 -10.16
CA THR A 10 10.41 12.71 -8.88
C THR A 10 11.86 12.83 -8.43
N VAL A 11 12.77 13.23 -9.33
CA VAL A 11 14.19 13.42 -9.03
C VAL A 11 14.41 14.54 -8.02
N ASP A 12 15.45 14.39 -7.23
CA ASP A 12 15.85 15.35 -6.20
C ASP A 12 16.99 16.23 -6.73
N GLU A 13 16.66 17.36 -7.34
CA GLU A 13 17.62 18.37 -7.79
C GLU A 13 17.21 19.77 -7.29
N PRO A 14 18.17 20.66 -6.94
CA PRO A 14 17.89 22.00 -6.45
C PRO A 14 17.50 22.96 -7.58
N ASP A 15 16.91 24.10 -7.19
CA ASP A 15 16.54 25.18 -8.10
C ASP A 15 17.79 25.89 -8.68
N ALA A 16 17.75 26.20 -9.98
CA ALA A 16 18.86 26.81 -10.69
C ALA A 16 18.98 28.34 -10.53
N ASN A 17 17.88 29.05 -10.21
CA ASN A 17 17.81 30.52 -10.28
C ASN A 17 16.98 31.16 -9.14
N LEU A 18 17.15 30.66 -7.91
CA LEU A 18 16.53 31.13 -6.66
C LEU A 18 16.07 32.60 -6.68
N SER A 19 14.78 32.81 -6.45
CA SER A 19 14.03 34.07 -6.43
C SER A 19 13.54 34.60 -7.79
N ASP A 20 13.69 33.88 -8.91
CA ASP A 20 13.17 34.35 -10.21
C ASP A 20 11.64 34.17 -10.38
N GLY A 21 11.05 33.20 -9.66
CA GLY A 21 9.63 32.87 -9.68
C GLY A 21 9.27 31.54 -10.34
N ILE A 22 10.26 30.78 -10.84
CA ILE A 22 10.10 29.53 -11.59
C ILE A 22 10.84 28.44 -10.82
N ALA A 23 10.11 27.50 -10.22
CA ALA A 23 10.72 26.35 -9.53
C ALA A 23 11.29 25.38 -10.56
N ALA A 24 12.57 25.50 -10.89
CA ALA A 24 13.19 24.75 -11.99
C ALA A 24 14.65 24.42 -11.69
N ASP A 25 15.00 23.14 -11.85
CA ASP A 25 16.40 22.70 -11.85
C ASP A 25 17.16 23.18 -13.10
N SER A 26 18.44 22.80 -13.21
CA SER A 26 19.30 23.21 -14.34
C SER A 26 18.85 22.67 -15.72
N LEU A 27 17.90 21.73 -15.74
CA LEU A 27 17.28 21.14 -16.94
C LEU A 27 15.83 21.62 -17.16
N GLY A 28 15.31 22.51 -16.29
CA GLY A 28 13.96 23.04 -16.38
C GLY A 28 12.88 22.19 -15.70
N ARG A 29 13.25 21.17 -14.92
CA ARG A 29 12.31 20.27 -14.23
C ARG A 29 11.84 20.88 -12.92
N VAL A 30 10.53 20.79 -12.65
CA VAL A 30 9.92 21.18 -11.38
C VAL A 30 10.02 19.99 -10.42
N THR A 31 11.13 19.91 -9.68
CA THR A 31 11.34 18.92 -8.61
C THR A 31 10.66 19.36 -7.31
N LEU A 32 10.50 18.44 -6.35
CA LEU A 32 10.04 18.78 -4.99
C LEU A 32 11.02 19.75 -4.30
N ARG A 33 12.34 19.52 -4.42
CA ARG A 33 13.36 20.38 -3.80
C ARG A 33 13.40 21.77 -4.44
N ALA A 34 13.31 21.89 -5.76
CA ALA A 34 13.23 23.18 -6.44
C ALA A 34 11.94 23.93 -6.07
N ALA A 35 10.78 23.25 -6.03
CA ALA A 35 9.52 23.85 -5.61
C ALA A 35 9.57 24.41 -4.17
N ILE A 36 10.24 23.71 -3.26
CA ILE A 36 10.43 24.17 -1.88
C ILE A 36 11.45 25.31 -1.79
N GLN A 37 12.60 25.19 -2.45
CA GLN A 37 13.62 26.25 -2.47
C GLN A 37 13.09 27.55 -3.10
N GLN A 38 12.25 27.45 -4.13
CA GLN A 38 11.65 28.60 -4.78
C GLN A 38 10.45 29.17 -4.00
N ALA A 39 9.67 28.35 -3.26
CA ALA A 39 8.71 28.86 -2.27
C ALA A 39 9.43 29.65 -1.16
N ASN A 40 10.52 29.10 -0.60
CA ASN A 40 11.37 29.76 0.40
C ASN A 40 11.98 31.09 -0.07
N ALA A 41 12.16 31.26 -1.39
CA ALA A 41 12.70 32.46 -2.00
C ALA A 41 11.64 33.53 -2.34
N LEU A 42 10.35 33.21 -2.23
CA LEU A 42 9.24 34.12 -2.53
C LEU A 42 8.71 34.80 -1.25
N SER A 43 7.42 35.13 -1.24
CA SER A 43 6.77 35.81 -0.10
C SER A 43 5.26 35.58 -0.17
N GLY A 44 4.79 34.64 0.65
CA GLY A 44 3.41 34.18 0.62
C GLY A 44 3.17 32.85 1.34
N GLY A 45 1.93 32.39 1.28
CA GLY A 45 1.63 30.98 1.48
C GLY A 45 1.52 30.34 0.10
N ASP A 46 2.59 29.69 -0.36
CA ASP A 46 2.68 29.11 -1.69
C ASP A 46 2.16 27.67 -1.69
N THR A 47 1.72 27.18 -2.85
CA THR A 47 1.12 25.85 -3.00
C THR A 47 2.03 24.94 -3.82
N ILE A 48 2.21 23.69 -3.37
CA ILE A 48 2.93 22.64 -4.08
C ILE A 48 1.96 21.47 -4.31
N THR A 49 1.76 21.06 -5.55
CA THR A 49 0.99 19.86 -5.90
C THR A 49 1.93 18.75 -6.33
N LEU A 50 1.81 17.59 -5.70
CA LEU A 50 2.51 16.36 -6.08
C LEU A 50 1.53 15.41 -6.79
N PRO A 51 1.79 15.04 -8.05
CA PRO A 51 1.24 13.83 -8.66
C PRO A 51 1.58 12.56 -7.85
N ALA A 52 0.92 11.45 -8.19
CA ALA A 52 1.31 10.14 -7.67
C ALA A 52 2.75 9.78 -8.10
N GLY A 53 3.47 9.06 -7.23
CA GLY A 53 4.88 8.71 -7.40
C GLY A 53 5.68 8.80 -6.10
N THR A 54 6.96 8.45 -6.17
CA THR A 54 7.90 8.43 -5.04
C THR A 54 8.97 9.50 -5.22
N TYR A 55 8.97 10.48 -4.32
CA TYR A 55 9.89 11.61 -4.25
C TYR A 55 11.01 11.27 -3.26
N SER A 56 12.05 10.61 -3.76
CA SER A 56 13.17 10.10 -2.96
C SER A 56 14.28 11.15 -2.81
N LEU A 57 14.68 11.47 -1.58
CA LEU A 57 15.71 12.48 -1.31
C LEU A 57 17.12 11.92 -1.53
N THR A 58 17.62 11.99 -2.77
CA THR A 58 18.95 11.47 -3.15
C THR A 58 20.10 12.44 -2.92
N GLN A 59 19.84 13.73 -2.68
CA GLN A 59 20.87 14.74 -2.43
C GLN A 59 21.33 14.71 -0.97
N PHE A 60 22.14 13.73 -0.59
CA PHE A 60 22.47 13.49 0.83
C PHE A 60 23.20 14.65 1.51
N GLY A 61 22.75 15.00 2.71
CA GLY A 61 23.26 16.09 3.54
C GLY A 61 24.39 15.67 4.48
N SER A 62 24.80 16.61 5.35
CA SER A 62 25.71 16.30 6.46
C SER A 62 25.24 16.99 7.74
N GLY A 63 24.07 16.56 8.23
CA GLY A 63 23.37 17.15 9.37
C GLY A 63 22.70 18.48 9.02
N GLU A 64 22.01 19.06 10.01
CA GLU A 64 21.17 20.25 9.85
C GLU A 64 21.94 21.44 9.26
N ASN A 65 21.76 21.68 7.96
CA ASN A 65 22.46 22.73 7.22
C ASN A 65 21.49 23.38 6.22
N ALA A 66 21.25 24.69 6.36
CA ALA A 66 20.32 25.42 5.50
C ALA A 66 20.86 25.50 4.06
N GLY A 67 20.48 24.54 3.21
CA GLY A 67 21.36 24.05 2.15
C GLY A 67 20.66 23.60 0.86
N ALA A 68 21.47 23.14 -0.09
CA ALA A 68 20.99 22.59 -1.35
C ALA A 68 20.77 21.05 -1.30
N THR A 69 21.16 20.41 -0.20
CA THR A 69 21.27 18.95 -0.01
C THR A 69 20.95 18.59 1.45
N GLY A 70 20.32 17.44 1.67
CA GLY A 70 19.84 16.95 2.96
C GLY A 70 18.32 16.96 3.03
N ASP A 71 17.79 17.28 4.21
CA ASP A 71 16.37 17.49 4.42
C ASP A 71 15.78 18.67 3.61
N LEU A 72 14.45 18.71 3.54
CA LEU A 72 13.72 19.79 2.89
C LEU A 72 13.46 20.92 3.91
N ASP A 73 14.38 21.89 3.96
CA ASP A 73 14.21 23.17 4.67
C ASP A 73 12.92 23.89 4.22
N ILE A 74 12.02 24.25 5.15
CA ILE A 74 10.84 25.09 4.88
C ILE A 74 10.96 26.42 5.63
N LEU A 75 11.12 27.51 4.88
CA LEU A 75 11.52 28.84 5.35
C LEU A 75 10.46 29.94 5.12
N ASP A 76 9.55 29.79 4.16
CA ASP A 76 8.26 30.53 4.09
C ASP A 76 7.09 29.54 3.93
N GLY A 77 5.84 30.03 3.98
CA GLY A 77 4.66 29.18 4.12
C GLY A 77 4.36 28.30 2.91
N VAL A 78 4.14 27.00 3.13
CA VAL A 78 3.89 26.00 2.08
C VAL A 78 2.61 25.21 2.36
N THR A 79 1.74 25.07 1.35
CA THR A 79 0.65 24.09 1.32
C THR A 79 0.98 23.01 0.29
N LEU A 80 1.32 21.81 0.75
CA LEU A 80 1.63 20.66 -0.09
C LEU A 80 0.46 19.67 -0.10
N THR A 81 0.02 19.28 -1.30
CA THR A 81 -1.06 18.31 -1.50
C THR A 81 -0.62 17.27 -2.52
N GLY A 82 -0.65 15.99 -2.13
CA GLY A 82 -0.43 14.85 -3.01
C GLY A 82 -1.70 14.37 -3.72
N ALA A 83 -1.59 13.27 -4.47
CA ALA A 83 -2.71 12.63 -5.15
C ALA A 83 -3.48 11.63 -4.27
N GLY A 84 -2.96 11.33 -3.06
CA GLY A 84 -3.44 10.28 -2.16
C GLY A 84 -2.26 9.72 -1.37
N ALA A 85 -2.45 9.45 -0.08
CA ALA A 85 -1.36 8.99 0.78
C ALA A 85 -0.78 7.65 0.31
N ASP A 86 -1.64 6.77 -0.18
CA ASP A 86 -1.33 5.41 -0.64
C ASP A 86 -0.65 5.38 -2.03
N VAL A 87 -0.49 6.54 -2.68
CA VAL A 87 0.10 6.68 -4.03
C VAL A 87 1.12 7.82 -4.15
N THR A 88 1.36 8.59 -3.09
CA THR A 88 2.25 9.78 -3.12
C THR A 88 3.24 9.72 -1.96
N PHE A 89 4.45 9.25 -2.22
CA PHE A 89 5.45 8.94 -1.19
C PHE A 89 6.58 9.97 -1.21
N ILE A 90 6.97 10.47 -0.04
CA ILE A 90 8.15 11.34 0.12
C ILE A 90 9.12 10.61 1.05
N ASN A 91 10.24 10.14 0.48
CA ASN A 91 11.05 9.08 1.06
C ASN A 91 12.50 9.57 1.35
N GLY A 92 12.90 9.52 2.62
CA GLY A 92 14.24 9.95 3.08
C GLY A 92 15.37 8.93 2.88
N LEU A 93 15.10 7.83 2.18
CA LEU A 93 16.01 6.73 1.82
C LEU A 93 16.78 6.08 2.99
N SER A 94 16.34 6.30 4.23
CA SER A 94 17.08 6.00 5.46
C SER A 94 18.47 6.66 5.51
N GLN A 95 18.61 7.89 4.99
CA GLN A 95 19.86 8.65 4.97
C GLN A 95 19.75 10.01 5.67
N ASP A 96 18.71 10.80 5.34
CA ASP A 96 18.45 12.12 5.93
C ASP A 96 17.00 12.24 6.45
N ARG A 97 16.72 13.30 7.22
CA ARG A 97 15.36 13.72 7.57
C ARG A 97 14.57 14.08 6.29
N VAL A 98 13.22 13.99 6.31
CA VAL A 98 12.41 14.44 5.17
C VAL A 98 12.16 15.95 5.17
N PHE A 99 11.64 16.52 6.27
CA PHE A 99 11.26 17.95 6.35
C PHE A 99 11.77 18.67 7.61
N ASP A 100 12.32 19.88 7.46
CA ASP A 100 12.69 20.75 8.59
C ASP A 100 12.02 22.14 8.49
N ILE A 101 11.08 22.43 9.39
CA ILE A 101 10.22 23.61 9.30
C ILE A 101 10.69 24.69 10.27
N ALA A 102 11.11 25.83 9.73
CA ALA A 102 11.69 26.93 10.49
C ALA A 102 10.69 27.70 11.39
N ALA A 103 11.24 28.47 12.32
CA ALA A 103 10.48 29.09 13.39
C ALA A 103 9.46 30.13 12.90
N GLY A 104 8.18 29.86 13.12
CA GLY A 104 7.05 30.73 12.73
C GLY A 104 6.52 30.52 11.31
N VAL A 105 7.04 29.54 10.57
CA VAL A 105 6.61 29.22 9.19
C VAL A 105 5.32 28.38 9.21
N PRO A 106 4.26 28.71 8.43
CA PRO A 106 3.03 27.92 8.35
C PRO A 106 3.08 26.89 7.22
N VAL A 107 3.03 25.60 7.58
CA VAL A 107 3.08 24.46 6.65
C VAL A 107 1.81 23.62 6.76
N LYS A 108 1.25 23.23 5.62
CA LYS A 108 0.12 22.29 5.52
C LYS A 108 0.53 21.16 4.60
N LEU A 109 0.49 19.90 5.06
CA LEU A 109 0.74 18.72 4.24
C LEU A 109 -0.54 17.87 4.17
N SER A 110 -0.84 17.33 3.00
CA SER A 110 -2.08 16.59 2.77
C SER A 110 -1.96 15.52 1.70
N GLU A 111 -2.64 14.39 1.91
CA GLU A 111 -2.78 13.31 0.93
C GLU A 111 -1.43 12.78 0.40
N VAL A 112 -0.48 12.56 1.33
CA VAL A 112 0.88 12.03 1.12
C VAL A 112 1.30 11.04 2.22
N THR A 113 2.20 10.13 1.89
CA THR A 113 3.02 9.34 2.83
C THR A 113 4.39 9.97 2.99
N ILE A 114 4.90 10.06 4.22
CA ILE A 114 6.22 10.59 4.57
C ILE A 114 6.99 9.51 5.31
N GLU A 115 8.04 8.99 4.70
CA GLU A 115 8.66 7.74 5.16
C GLU A 115 10.17 7.66 5.04
N SER A 116 10.74 6.67 5.74
CA SER A 116 12.16 6.32 5.71
C SER A 116 13.11 7.50 6.02
N GLY A 117 12.62 8.55 6.69
CA GLY A 117 13.44 9.67 7.15
C GLY A 117 14.30 9.29 8.35
N LEU A 118 15.56 9.71 8.33
CA LEU A 118 16.57 9.36 9.32
C LEU A 118 17.30 10.59 9.89
N ALA A 119 17.03 10.90 11.16
CA ALA A 119 17.71 11.97 11.91
C ALA A 119 18.82 11.38 12.82
N PHE A 120 19.93 10.91 12.24
CA PHE A 120 20.92 10.07 12.95
C PHE A 120 22.16 10.79 13.51
N LEU A 121 22.48 12.02 13.09
CA LEU A 121 23.70 12.67 13.51
C LEU A 121 23.47 13.44 14.84
N SER A 122 24.41 13.30 15.77
CA SER A 122 24.52 14.15 16.97
C SER A 122 23.32 14.23 17.97
N GLN A 123 22.30 13.38 17.87
CA GLN A 123 20.98 13.45 18.54
C GLN A 123 20.00 14.44 17.88
N GLU A 124 19.89 14.39 16.55
CA GLU A 124 18.85 15.09 15.79
C GLU A 124 17.45 14.50 16.05
N ASP A 125 16.46 15.40 16.10
CA ASP A 125 15.05 15.08 16.34
C ASP A 125 14.25 15.05 15.03
N GLY A 126 13.09 14.38 15.01
CA GLY A 126 12.17 14.44 13.88
C GLY A 126 12.71 13.72 12.66
N GLY A 127 12.63 12.38 12.64
CA GLY A 127 13.12 11.57 11.51
C GLY A 127 12.35 11.85 10.22
N GLY A 128 11.02 11.85 10.30
CA GLY A 128 10.17 12.33 9.21
C GLY A 128 10.17 13.86 9.13
N LEU A 129 9.68 14.51 10.19
CA LEU A 129 9.50 15.96 10.23
C LEU A 129 10.00 16.60 11.53
N ARG A 130 10.71 17.73 11.40
CA ARG A 130 10.97 18.65 12.51
C ARG A 130 10.19 19.95 12.32
N ASN A 131 9.63 20.48 13.41
CA ASN A 131 8.71 21.63 13.37
C ASN A 131 8.94 22.68 14.46
N PHE A 132 9.60 23.77 14.09
CA PHE A 132 9.58 25.04 14.83
C PHE A 132 8.44 25.98 14.40
N GLY A 133 7.76 25.66 13.30
CA GLY A 133 6.66 26.41 12.71
C GLY A 133 5.26 25.98 13.17
N THR A 134 4.27 26.26 12.34
CA THR A 134 2.89 25.77 12.48
C THR A 134 2.66 24.72 11.42
N LEU A 135 2.61 23.45 11.81
CA LEU A 135 2.41 22.32 10.90
C LEU A 135 0.97 21.80 11.02
N GLU A 136 0.28 21.64 9.89
CA GLU A 136 -0.99 20.93 9.79
C GLU A 136 -0.84 19.70 8.89
N LEU A 137 -1.24 18.52 9.35
CA LEU A 137 -1.32 17.27 8.59
C LEU A 137 -2.79 16.88 8.41
N THR A 138 -3.22 16.56 7.18
CA THR A 138 -4.59 16.09 6.89
C THR A 138 -4.56 14.93 5.89
N LYS A 139 -5.07 13.74 6.24
CA LYS A 139 -4.89 12.52 5.44
C LYS A 139 -3.42 12.25 5.08
N VAL A 140 -2.53 12.33 6.07
CA VAL A 140 -1.11 12.02 5.90
C VAL A 140 -0.79 10.72 6.62
N VAL A 141 0.08 9.90 6.02
CA VAL A 141 0.73 8.79 6.71
C VAL A 141 2.17 9.20 7.01
N VAL A 142 2.65 8.98 8.23
CA VAL A 142 4.07 9.17 8.58
C VAL A 142 4.60 7.84 9.11
N ALA A 143 5.41 7.14 8.29
CA ALA A 143 5.73 5.73 8.48
C ALA A 143 7.23 5.42 8.45
N ASN A 144 7.67 4.43 9.24
CA ASN A 144 9.02 3.85 9.16
C ASN A 144 10.20 4.82 9.40
N ASN A 145 9.95 6.02 9.96
CA ASN A 145 10.99 7.03 10.21
C ASN A 145 11.76 6.76 11.52
N SER A 146 12.98 7.29 11.64
CA SER A 146 13.89 7.05 12.77
C SER A 146 14.64 8.30 13.24
N ALA A 147 14.74 8.49 14.56
CA ALA A 147 15.45 9.62 15.17
C ALA A 147 16.48 9.20 16.25
N SER A 148 17.63 9.87 16.26
CA SER A 148 18.69 9.72 17.28
C SER A 148 18.50 10.63 18.50
N GLY A 149 17.59 11.61 18.43
CA GLY A 149 17.07 12.42 19.52
C GLY A 149 15.67 11.95 19.95
N GLY A 150 14.63 12.71 19.62
CA GLY A 150 13.22 12.37 19.89
C GLY A 150 12.29 12.62 18.69
N GLY A 151 11.09 12.07 18.76
CA GLY A 151 10.08 12.17 17.69
C GLY A 151 10.53 11.44 16.43
N GLY A 152 10.47 10.11 16.43
CA GLY A 152 10.86 9.29 15.27
C GLY A 152 10.11 9.71 14.00
N ALA A 153 8.81 9.92 14.09
CA ALA A 153 8.00 10.54 13.05
C ALA A 153 8.13 12.07 13.04
N ILE A 154 7.79 12.72 14.16
CA ILE A 154 7.59 14.17 14.24
C ILE A 154 8.19 14.73 15.53
N ALA A 155 9.04 15.75 15.43
CA ALA A 155 9.48 16.55 16.56
C ALA A 155 9.01 18.01 16.44
N SER A 156 8.02 18.40 17.24
CA SER A 156 7.41 19.72 17.22
C SER A 156 7.69 20.47 18.53
N TYR A 157 8.48 21.54 18.48
CA TYR A 157 8.86 22.32 19.66
C TYR A 157 9.34 23.74 19.30
N GLY A 158 9.59 24.58 20.32
CA GLY A 158 10.07 25.95 20.13
C GLY A 158 9.01 27.03 20.40
N THR A 159 9.41 28.29 20.31
CA THR A 159 8.56 29.43 20.71
C THR A 159 7.55 29.76 19.62
N GLY A 160 6.28 29.44 19.87
CA GLY A 160 5.19 29.67 18.91
C GLY A 160 4.94 28.50 17.94
N SER A 161 5.69 27.39 18.09
CA SER A 161 5.45 26.17 17.34
C SER A 161 4.05 25.59 17.65
N THR A 162 3.37 25.08 16.63
CA THR A 162 2.10 24.35 16.76
C THR A 162 2.02 23.18 15.78
N LEU A 163 1.26 22.15 16.13
CA LEU A 163 1.05 20.95 15.32
C LEU A 163 -0.44 20.56 15.34
N THR A 164 -1.06 20.42 14.17
CA THR A 164 -2.42 19.90 14.02
C THR A 164 -2.38 18.66 13.15
N ILE A 165 -3.03 17.58 13.59
CA ILE A 165 -3.08 16.30 12.86
C ILE A 165 -4.55 15.90 12.73
N THR A 166 -5.03 15.69 11.52
CA THR A 166 -6.44 15.39 11.22
C THR A 166 -6.55 14.20 10.28
N ASP A 167 -7.38 13.19 10.60
CA ASP A 167 -7.64 12.03 9.73
C ASP A 167 -6.34 11.35 9.21
N SER A 168 -5.31 11.25 10.06
CA SER A 168 -3.93 10.91 9.66
C SER A 168 -3.33 9.81 10.54
N THR A 169 -2.44 9.01 9.96
CA THR A 169 -1.81 7.85 10.62
C THR A 169 -0.32 8.08 10.85
N ILE A 170 0.18 7.68 12.01
CA ILE A 170 1.61 7.71 12.32
C ILE A 170 2.02 6.33 12.86
N GLU A 171 2.84 5.60 12.11
CA GLU A 171 3.09 4.18 12.39
C GLU A 171 4.50 3.65 12.15
N SER A 172 4.87 2.62 12.93
CA SER A 172 6.14 1.91 12.78
C SER A 172 7.42 2.79 12.91
N ASN A 173 7.28 4.02 13.42
CA ASN A 173 8.40 4.93 13.61
C ASN A 173 9.16 4.62 14.91
N SER A 174 10.43 5.02 14.97
CA SER A 174 11.32 4.72 16.09
C SER A 174 12.13 5.92 16.59
N SER A 175 12.36 6.01 17.89
CA SER A 175 13.35 6.93 18.46
C SER A 175 14.31 6.23 19.42
N SER A 176 15.60 6.52 19.25
CA SER A 176 16.69 5.90 20.03
C SER A 176 17.31 6.83 21.08
N GLY A 177 17.01 8.13 21.02
CA GLY A 177 17.61 9.15 21.88
C GLY A 177 16.83 9.52 23.14
N PRO A 178 17.44 10.33 24.03
CA PRO A 178 16.96 10.56 25.39
C PRO A 178 15.69 11.41 25.50
N LEU A 179 15.27 12.07 24.42
CA LEU A 179 14.01 12.80 24.37
C LEU A 179 12.80 11.87 24.18
N GLY A 180 12.97 10.75 23.47
CA GLY A 180 11.92 9.76 23.22
C GLY A 180 10.79 10.24 22.31
N GLY A 181 9.65 9.56 22.35
CA GLY A 181 8.56 9.75 21.39
C GLY A 181 8.86 8.98 20.11
N GLY A 182 8.43 7.72 20.02
CA GLY A 182 8.64 6.91 18.81
C GLY A 182 7.89 7.50 17.60
N ALA A 183 6.66 7.95 17.82
CA ALA A 183 5.96 8.83 16.90
C ALA A 183 6.33 10.31 17.13
N ILE A 184 5.82 10.92 18.21
CA ILE A 184 5.83 12.38 18.39
C ILE A 184 6.61 12.80 19.62
N PHE A 185 7.55 13.73 19.46
CA PHE A 185 8.03 14.58 20.54
C PHE A 185 7.37 15.96 20.45
N ASN A 186 6.58 16.32 21.47
CA ASN A 186 5.85 17.59 21.55
C ASN A 186 6.36 18.49 22.69
N GLY A 187 7.06 19.57 22.33
CA GLY A 187 7.33 20.72 23.20
C GLY A 187 6.43 21.93 22.92
N SER A 188 5.37 21.75 22.13
CA SER A 188 4.54 22.78 21.48
C SER A 188 3.04 22.61 21.77
N LEU A 189 2.18 23.40 21.11
CA LEU A 189 0.72 23.17 21.13
C LEU A 189 0.35 22.17 20.02
N THR A 190 0.03 20.93 20.41
CA THR A 190 -0.40 19.85 19.50
C THR A 190 -1.89 19.54 19.67
N THR A 191 -2.61 19.39 18.55
CA THR A 191 -3.98 18.84 18.51
C THR A 191 -4.05 17.69 17.50
N ILE A 192 -4.56 16.53 17.92
CA ILE A 192 -4.79 15.37 17.06
C ILE A 192 -6.29 15.08 17.06
N THR A 193 -6.89 15.02 15.87
CA THR A 193 -8.33 14.78 15.65
C THR A 193 -8.50 13.62 14.68
N ARG A 194 -9.17 12.53 15.08
CA ARG A 194 -9.31 11.32 14.25
C ARG A 194 -7.96 10.76 13.75
N GLY A 195 -6.90 10.94 14.53
CA GLY A 195 -5.58 10.41 14.22
C GLY A 195 -5.35 9.02 14.82
N VAL A 196 -4.54 8.20 14.15
CA VAL A 196 -4.17 6.85 14.59
C VAL A 196 -2.66 6.74 14.77
N LEU A 197 -2.21 6.45 15.99
CA LEU A 197 -0.80 6.22 16.32
C LEU A 197 -0.61 4.76 16.71
N LYS A 198 -0.04 3.95 15.80
CA LYS A 198 0.10 2.49 15.93
C LYS A 198 1.53 1.98 15.78
N ASN A 199 1.92 0.93 16.50
CA ASN A 199 3.18 0.20 16.33
C ASN A 199 4.49 1.03 16.49
N ASN A 200 4.44 2.26 17.04
CA ASN A 200 5.65 3.09 17.20
C ASN A 200 6.46 2.67 18.44
N SER A 201 7.78 2.89 18.40
CA SER A 201 8.70 2.41 19.42
C SER A 201 9.71 3.47 19.90
N SER A 202 10.07 3.43 21.19
CA SER A 202 11.09 4.32 21.76
C SER A 202 12.04 3.55 22.68
N SER A 203 13.35 3.77 22.52
CA SER A 203 14.36 3.26 23.48
C SER A 203 14.30 3.99 24.82
N PHE A 204 13.64 5.15 24.86
CA PHE A 204 13.37 5.97 26.04
C PHE A 204 11.86 6.10 26.23
N ASN A 205 11.38 7.21 26.82
CA ASN A 205 9.97 7.38 27.15
C ASN A 205 9.10 7.60 25.90
N GLY A 206 7.78 7.40 26.04
CA GLY A 206 6.78 7.67 25.00
C GLY A 206 6.94 6.78 23.76
N GLY A 207 6.28 5.62 23.73
CA GLY A 207 6.33 4.73 22.57
C GLY A 207 5.67 5.37 21.35
N ALA A 208 4.47 5.96 21.52
CA ALA A 208 3.97 6.96 20.59
C ALA A 208 4.46 8.37 20.96
N ILE A 209 3.95 8.97 22.05
CA ILE A 209 4.07 10.41 22.29
C ILE A 209 4.85 10.74 23.56
N VAL A 210 5.80 11.68 23.46
CA VAL A 210 6.33 12.46 24.59
C VAL A 210 5.75 13.87 24.53
N ASN A 211 4.87 14.22 25.48
CA ASN A 211 4.45 15.59 25.72
C ASN A 211 5.35 16.23 26.78
N ALA A 212 6.31 17.05 26.35
CA ALA A 212 7.32 17.67 27.20
C ALA A 212 6.74 18.80 28.08
N ASN A 213 7.57 19.41 28.93
CA ASN A 213 7.18 20.41 29.94
C ASN A 213 6.36 21.59 29.36
N SER A 214 6.80 22.18 28.26
CA SER A 214 6.09 23.26 27.54
C SER A 214 4.94 22.76 26.64
N GLY A 215 4.80 21.44 26.49
CA GLY A 215 3.84 20.82 25.59
C GLY A 215 2.41 20.89 26.10
N THR A 216 1.50 21.29 25.21
CA THR A 216 0.05 21.08 25.38
C THR A 216 -0.40 20.13 24.30
N LEU A 217 -0.99 19.00 24.68
CA LEU A 217 -1.45 17.96 23.77
C LEU A 217 -2.96 17.76 23.93
N THR A 218 -3.70 17.87 22.84
CA THR A 218 -5.13 17.58 22.80
C THR A 218 -5.38 16.40 21.86
N LEU A 219 -6.02 15.34 22.35
CA LEU A 219 -6.51 14.22 21.55
C LEU A 219 -8.03 14.29 21.48
N LEU A 220 -8.60 14.27 20.28
CA LEU A 220 -10.04 14.29 20.00
C LEU A 220 -10.37 13.11 19.09
N GLN A 221 -11.28 12.21 19.49
CA GLN A 221 -11.70 11.07 18.66
C GLN A 221 -10.52 10.29 18.05
N SER A 222 -9.41 10.11 18.78
CA SER A 222 -8.15 9.57 18.23
C SER A 222 -7.72 8.29 18.94
N THR A 223 -6.91 7.46 18.30
CA THR A 223 -6.42 6.19 18.85
C THR A 223 -4.90 6.15 18.98
N VAL A 224 -4.42 5.72 20.14
CA VAL A 224 -3.02 5.39 20.43
C VAL A 224 -2.95 3.92 20.80
N LYS A 225 -2.64 3.04 19.83
CA LYS A 225 -2.65 1.58 20.00
C LYS A 225 -1.29 0.91 19.77
N THR A 226 -1.03 -0.20 20.45
CA THR A 226 0.12 -1.10 20.17
C THR A 226 1.53 -0.46 20.16
N ASN A 227 1.74 0.68 20.81
CA ASN A 227 3.05 1.34 20.90
C ASN A 227 3.86 0.85 22.11
N GLY A 228 5.19 0.86 22.04
CA GLY A 228 6.06 0.26 23.06
C GLY A 228 7.30 1.08 23.42
N VAL A 229 7.81 0.88 24.64
CA VAL A 229 9.08 1.45 25.10
C VAL A 229 10.06 0.41 25.64
N GLY A 230 11.36 0.72 25.53
CA GLY A 230 12.46 -0.10 26.03
C GLY A 230 12.44 -0.35 27.55
N LEU A 231 13.19 -1.37 27.98
CA LEU A 231 13.23 -1.81 29.38
C LEU A 231 13.61 -0.66 30.34
N GLY A 232 12.69 -0.34 31.26
CA GLY A 232 12.85 0.69 32.28
C GLY A 232 12.29 2.07 31.91
N ALA A 233 11.89 2.30 30.66
CA ALA A 233 11.26 3.54 30.22
C ALA A 233 9.75 3.61 30.53
N LYS A 234 9.18 4.82 30.47
CA LYS A 234 7.79 5.10 30.87
C LYS A 234 6.92 5.59 29.71
N GLY A 235 5.61 5.31 29.77
CA GLY A 235 4.62 5.82 28.82
C GLY A 235 4.65 5.05 27.50
N GLY A 236 3.98 3.90 27.42
CA GLY A 236 3.95 3.08 26.21
C GLY A 236 3.20 3.79 25.10
N GLY A 237 1.97 4.22 25.38
CA GLY A 237 1.24 5.16 24.54
C GLY A 237 1.82 6.57 24.70
N ILE A 238 1.62 7.17 25.88
CA ILE A 238 1.90 8.59 26.12
C ILE A 238 2.75 8.77 27.38
N TYR A 239 3.85 9.51 27.27
CA TYR A 239 4.56 10.11 28.38
C TYR A 239 4.20 11.59 28.48
N ASN A 240 3.64 12.04 29.61
CA ASN A 240 3.21 13.43 29.82
C ASN A 240 3.99 14.11 30.95
N ASN A 241 4.67 15.21 30.61
CA ASN A 241 5.27 16.18 31.53
C ASN A 241 4.67 17.59 31.34
N GLY A 242 3.83 17.80 30.32
CA GLY A 242 3.08 19.03 30.08
C GLY A 242 1.60 18.91 30.45
N VAL A 243 0.73 19.50 29.62
CA VAL A 243 -0.73 19.39 29.72
C VAL A 243 -1.27 18.44 28.66
N LEU A 244 -1.99 17.40 29.06
CA LEU A 244 -2.71 16.47 28.17
C LEU A 244 -4.23 16.60 28.38
N THR A 245 -4.98 16.75 27.29
CA THR A 245 -6.43 16.54 27.25
C THR A 245 -6.74 15.44 26.26
N ALA A 246 -7.55 14.46 26.63
CA ALA A 246 -8.04 13.42 25.74
C ALA A 246 -9.56 13.30 25.86
N ASN A 247 -10.27 13.48 24.75
CA ASN A 247 -11.73 13.42 24.66
C ASN A 247 -12.12 12.38 23.60
N TYR A 248 -13.09 11.51 23.88
CA TYR A 248 -13.57 10.48 22.94
C TYR A 248 -12.44 9.57 22.41
N THR A 249 -11.37 9.39 23.17
CA THR A 249 -10.07 8.86 22.70
C THR A 249 -9.90 7.41 23.15
N THR A 250 -9.16 6.59 22.40
CA THR A 250 -8.80 5.22 22.79
C THR A 250 -7.30 5.07 22.96
N ILE A 251 -6.87 4.43 24.04
CA ILE A 251 -5.46 4.14 24.33
C ILE A 251 -5.37 2.66 24.71
N SER A 252 -4.86 1.81 23.81
CA SER A 252 -4.96 0.35 23.97
C SER A 252 -3.74 -0.47 23.57
N GLY A 253 -3.51 -1.58 24.27
CA GLY A 253 -2.44 -2.53 23.95
C GLY A 253 -1.00 -1.98 24.02
N ASN A 254 -0.78 -0.79 24.60
CA ASN A 254 0.54 -0.18 24.67
C ASN A 254 1.37 -0.75 25.84
N THR A 255 2.70 -0.75 25.72
CA THR A 255 3.62 -1.45 26.66
C THR A 255 4.74 -0.55 27.21
N ALA A 256 5.01 -0.64 28.52
CA ALA A 256 6.08 0.14 29.19
C ALA A 256 6.60 -0.50 30.49
N SER A 257 7.55 0.16 31.17
CA SER A 257 7.90 -0.17 32.57
C SER A 257 6.88 0.42 33.55
N ASP A 258 6.74 1.76 33.56
CA ASP A 258 5.67 2.45 34.28
C ASP A 258 4.75 3.17 33.28
N GLY A 259 3.43 3.06 33.43
CA GLY A 259 2.46 3.75 32.56
C GLY A 259 2.37 3.11 31.18
N GLY A 260 1.72 1.95 31.05
CA GLY A 260 1.54 1.27 29.77
C GLY A 260 0.77 2.16 28.78
N GLY A 261 -0.43 2.60 29.16
CA GLY A 261 -1.19 3.61 28.42
C GLY A 261 -0.59 5.02 28.57
N ILE A 262 -0.61 5.57 29.80
CA ILE A 262 -0.14 6.93 30.11
C ILE A 262 0.84 6.92 31.30
N ALA A 263 1.99 7.57 31.16
CA ALA A 263 2.88 7.95 32.26
C ALA A 263 2.88 9.48 32.48
N ASN A 264 2.19 9.94 33.52
CA ASN A 264 2.08 11.34 33.88
C ASN A 264 3.14 11.70 34.95
N VAL A 265 4.17 12.47 34.59
CA VAL A 265 5.37 12.71 35.40
C VAL A 265 5.65 14.20 35.53
N ASN A 266 5.57 14.77 36.74
CA ASN A 266 5.67 16.21 36.94
C ASN A 266 7.07 16.68 37.31
N PHE A 267 7.77 17.31 36.36
CA PHE A 267 8.97 18.12 36.63
C PHE A 267 8.71 19.64 36.55
N SER A 268 7.51 20.07 36.16
CA SER A 268 7.15 21.46 35.84
C SER A 268 6.53 22.24 37.01
N GLY A 269 5.86 21.54 37.93
CA GLY A 269 4.91 22.09 38.90
C GLY A 269 3.47 22.19 38.39
N THR A 270 3.22 21.99 37.09
CA THR A 270 1.92 22.24 36.42
C THR A 270 1.38 21.06 35.59
N THR A 271 2.11 19.95 35.52
CA THR A 271 1.76 18.77 34.71
C THR A 271 0.39 18.21 35.06
N SER A 272 -0.48 18.08 34.05
CA SER A 272 -1.87 17.65 34.20
C SER A 272 -2.35 16.78 33.04
N VAL A 273 -3.30 15.89 33.34
CA VAL A 273 -4.05 15.05 32.39
C VAL A 273 -5.54 15.25 32.63
N SER A 274 -6.33 15.44 31.58
CA SER A 274 -7.79 15.47 31.62
C SER A 274 -8.36 14.46 30.62
N LEU A 275 -9.15 13.50 31.09
CA LEU A 275 -9.79 12.46 30.28
C LEU A 275 -11.31 12.62 30.31
N LEU A 276 -11.95 12.69 29.14
CA LEU A 276 -13.40 12.67 28.98
C LEU A 276 -13.80 11.58 27.98
N LEU A 277 -14.78 10.75 28.30
CA LEU A 277 -15.34 9.73 27.41
C LEU A 277 -14.24 8.89 26.71
N THR A 278 -13.19 8.55 27.47
CA THR A 278 -11.94 7.96 26.95
C THR A 278 -11.79 6.52 27.41
N THR A 279 -11.37 5.64 26.50
CA THR A 279 -11.18 4.20 26.76
C THR A 279 -9.69 3.89 26.90
N ILE A 280 -9.26 3.40 28.07
CA ILE A 280 -7.88 2.92 28.30
C ILE A 280 -7.95 1.41 28.59
N SER A 281 -7.61 0.58 27.59
CA SER A 281 -7.90 -0.85 27.63
C SER A 281 -6.74 -1.74 27.19
N GLY A 282 -6.45 -2.82 27.92
CA GLY A 282 -5.46 -3.83 27.53
C GLY A 282 -3.99 -3.39 27.54
N ASN A 283 -3.65 -2.23 28.11
CA ASN A 283 -2.26 -1.76 28.18
C ASN A 283 -1.47 -2.50 29.28
N SER A 284 -0.15 -2.62 29.13
CA SER A 284 0.70 -3.39 30.06
C SER A 284 1.91 -2.61 30.58
N ALA A 285 2.20 -2.77 31.88
CA ALA A 285 3.34 -2.20 32.56
C ALA A 285 4.19 -3.29 33.25
N THR A 286 5.48 -3.40 32.93
CA THR A 286 6.40 -4.35 33.59
C THR A 286 6.75 -3.96 35.03
N ASN A 287 6.16 -2.87 35.55
CA ASN A 287 6.25 -2.44 36.94
C ASN A 287 4.90 -1.90 37.45
N ARG A 288 4.47 -0.69 37.06
CA ARG A 288 3.31 -0.01 37.70
C ARG A 288 2.45 0.80 36.73
N GLY A 289 1.15 0.89 37.00
CA GLY A 289 0.24 1.74 36.22
C GLY A 289 0.05 1.19 34.81
N GLY A 290 -0.63 0.05 34.67
CA GLY A 290 -0.88 -0.55 33.34
C GLY A 290 -1.62 0.42 32.43
N GLY A 291 -2.75 0.94 32.90
CA GLY A 291 -3.47 2.03 32.24
C GLY A 291 -2.78 3.39 32.45
N ILE A 292 -2.69 3.84 33.71
CA ILE A 292 -2.12 5.15 34.07
C ILE A 292 -1.11 5.01 35.22
N PHE A 293 0.08 5.58 35.05
CA PHE A 293 1.02 5.89 36.12
C PHE A 293 1.01 7.42 36.38
N ASN A 294 0.75 7.85 37.62
CA ASN A 294 0.76 9.27 38.02
C ASN A 294 1.83 9.54 39.08
N ASP A 295 2.91 10.24 38.73
CA ASP A 295 4.07 10.50 39.59
C ASP A 295 3.80 11.60 40.64
N PHE A 296 4.78 11.89 41.50
CA PHE A 296 4.64 12.93 42.52
C PHE A 296 4.48 14.33 41.91
N GLY A 297 3.58 15.14 42.48
CA GLY A 297 3.20 16.46 41.98
C GLY A 297 2.26 16.48 40.77
N ALA A 298 2.11 15.37 40.05
CA ALA A 298 1.28 15.28 38.85
C ALA A 298 -0.23 15.20 39.18
N THR A 299 -1.07 15.78 38.32
CA THR A 299 -2.54 15.78 38.49
C THR A 299 -3.24 15.05 37.35
N VAL A 300 -4.33 14.34 37.66
CA VAL A 300 -5.21 13.70 36.68
C VAL A 300 -6.68 14.01 37.01
N LEU A 301 -7.48 14.34 36.00
CA LEU A 301 -8.94 14.39 36.05
C LEU A 301 -9.48 13.36 35.05
N ILE A 302 -10.47 12.58 35.47
CA ILE A 302 -11.09 11.52 34.67
C ILE A 302 -12.62 11.65 34.80
N THR A 303 -13.30 11.69 33.67
CA THR A 303 -14.76 11.87 33.57
C THR A 303 -15.35 10.96 32.52
N ASP A 304 -16.45 10.28 32.86
CA ASP A 304 -17.27 9.45 31.96
C ASP A 304 -16.47 8.39 31.15
N SER A 305 -15.34 7.95 31.69
CA SER A 305 -14.29 7.18 30.98
C SER A 305 -14.19 5.74 31.44
N THR A 306 -13.62 4.86 30.60
CA THR A 306 -13.54 3.42 30.82
C THR A 306 -12.08 2.96 30.93
N ILE A 307 -11.66 2.42 32.07
CA ILE A 307 -10.29 1.93 32.32
C ILE A 307 -10.36 0.47 32.77
N THR A 308 -10.06 -0.46 31.85
CA THR A 308 -10.31 -1.90 32.03
C THR A 308 -9.23 -2.77 31.36
N ALA A 309 -9.14 -4.05 31.73
CA ALA A 309 -8.23 -5.04 31.13
C ALA A 309 -6.72 -4.68 31.15
N ASN A 310 -6.30 -3.60 31.81
CA ASN A 310 -4.89 -3.21 31.87
C ASN A 310 -4.13 -4.08 32.90
N SER A 311 -2.82 -4.22 32.72
CA SER A 311 -1.97 -5.10 33.54
C SER A 311 -0.71 -4.39 34.07
N ALA A 312 -0.33 -4.67 35.32
CA ALA A 312 0.91 -4.19 35.93
C ALA A 312 1.63 -5.31 36.72
N ALA A 313 2.94 -5.47 36.55
CA ALA A 313 3.68 -6.54 37.23
C ALA A 313 3.72 -6.41 38.76
N ALA A 314 3.63 -5.18 39.31
CA ALA A 314 3.70 -4.93 40.76
C ALA A 314 2.42 -4.29 41.34
N GLU A 315 2.12 -3.04 40.94
CA GLU A 315 1.12 -2.18 41.61
C GLU A 315 0.32 -1.32 40.62
N GLY A 316 -1.01 -1.22 40.81
CA GLY A 316 -1.89 -0.34 40.03
C GLY A 316 -2.09 -0.81 38.59
N GLY A 317 -2.84 -1.89 38.37
CA GLY A 317 -3.12 -2.40 37.02
C GLY A 317 -3.85 -1.39 36.15
N GLY A 318 -4.94 -0.82 36.67
CA GLY A 318 -5.63 0.31 36.04
C GLY A 318 -4.87 1.61 36.28
N ILE A 319 -4.75 2.03 37.55
CA ILE A 319 -4.08 3.27 37.95
C ILE A 319 -3.10 3.02 39.11
N PHE A 320 -1.84 3.43 38.94
CA PHE A 320 -0.90 3.67 40.03
C PHE A 320 -0.72 5.18 40.24
N ARG A 321 -0.76 5.68 41.48
CA ARG A 321 -0.63 7.13 41.73
C ARG A 321 0.16 7.51 42.99
N GLN A 322 0.95 8.57 42.87
CA GLN A 322 1.61 9.26 43.99
C GLN A 322 0.98 10.62 44.32
N SER A 323 0.40 11.33 43.34
CA SER A 323 -0.30 12.62 43.55
C SER A 323 -1.71 12.64 42.94
N GLU A 324 -2.43 13.76 43.04
CA GLU A 324 -3.90 13.80 42.94
C GLU A 324 -4.47 13.19 41.63
N VAL A 325 -5.38 12.23 41.80
CA VAL A 325 -6.24 11.69 40.74
C VAL A 325 -7.69 11.95 41.16
N LYS A 326 -8.42 12.70 40.32
CA LYS A 326 -9.86 12.97 40.43
C LYS A 326 -10.61 12.12 39.41
N MET A 327 -11.75 11.58 39.80
CA MET A 327 -12.55 10.71 38.93
C MET A 327 -14.05 10.85 39.23
N GLY A 328 -14.89 10.97 38.20
CA GLY A 328 -16.35 10.91 38.30
C GLY A 328 -16.97 10.19 37.10
N GLY A 329 -18.13 9.56 37.27
CA GLY A 329 -18.86 8.90 36.17
C GLY A 329 -18.10 7.75 35.50
N SER A 330 -17.02 7.24 36.08
CA SER A 330 -16.04 6.43 35.34
C SER A 330 -15.94 4.99 35.84
N ILE A 331 -15.63 4.08 34.91
CA ILE A 331 -15.32 2.67 35.19
C ILE A 331 -13.82 2.52 35.38
N LEU A 332 -13.40 1.91 36.49
CA LEU A 332 -12.03 1.49 36.78
C LEU A 332 -12.07 0.08 37.37
N ALA A 333 -12.18 -0.92 36.49
CA ALA A 333 -12.52 -2.30 36.87
C ALA A 333 -11.89 -3.34 35.95
N ALA A 334 -11.81 -4.60 36.40
CA ALA A 334 -11.23 -5.72 35.67
C ALA A 334 -9.77 -5.50 35.16
N ASN A 335 -8.99 -4.69 35.88
CA ASN A 335 -7.54 -4.58 35.67
C ASN A 335 -6.77 -5.52 36.60
N SER A 336 -5.49 -5.76 36.34
CA SER A 336 -4.67 -6.77 37.05
C SER A 336 -3.33 -6.21 37.57
N ALA A 337 -2.97 -6.57 38.81
CA ALA A 337 -1.66 -6.26 39.38
C ALA A 337 -1.07 -7.42 40.19
N GLY A 338 0.25 -7.61 40.12
CA GLY A 338 0.91 -8.81 40.67
C GLY A 338 0.92 -8.99 42.19
N SER A 339 0.73 -7.92 42.99
CA SER A 339 0.71 -8.08 44.46
C SER A 339 -0.19 -7.13 45.27
N THR A 340 -0.42 -5.88 44.82
CA THR A 340 -1.39 -4.96 45.46
C THR A 340 -2.00 -3.96 44.47
N GLY A 341 -3.24 -3.51 44.71
CA GLY A 341 -3.91 -2.49 43.88
C GLY A 341 -4.17 -2.93 42.44
N VAL A 342 -5.01 -3.96 42.24
CA VAL A 342 -5.28 -4.50 40.89
C VAL A 342 -5.93 -3.47 39.96
N ASP A 343 -6.90 -2.69 40.45
CA ASP A 343 -7.49 -1.57 39.72
C ASP A 343 -6.88 -0.22 40.10
N LEU A 344 -6.77 0.07 41.39
CA LEU A 344 -6.23 1.33 41.92
C LEU A 344 -5.19 1.10 43.02
N TYR A 345 -4.03 1.76 42.88
CA TYR A 345 -3.04 1.91 43.93
C TYR A 345 -2.85 3.38 44.31
N GLY A 346 -3.03 3.69 45.61
CA GLY A 346 -3.05 5.03 46.17
C GLY A 346 -4.46 5.64 46.21
N PRO A 347 -4.73 6.66 47.06
CA PRO A 347 -6.07 7.25 47.16
C PRO A 347 -6.56 7.90 45.85
N MET A 348 -7.84 8.19 45.74
CA MET A 348 -8.42 9.08 44.73
C MET A 348 -9.22 10.19 45.39
N VAL A 349 -9.59 11.21 44.62
CA VAL A 349 -10.60 12.20 45.00
C VAL A 349 -11.82 11.91 44.14
N SER A 350 -12.73 11.07 44.65
CA SER A 350 -13.97 10.79 43.93
C SER A 350 -14.83 12.07 43.83
N LEU A 351 -15.28 12.36 42.61
CA LEU A 351 -16.27 13.38 42.30
C LEU A 351 -17.71 12.82 42.41
N GLY A 352 -17.84 11.52 42.67
CA GLY A 352 -19.08 10.76 42.75
C GLY A 352 -19.22 9.78 41.58
N ASN A 353 -19.96 8.71 41.83
CA ASN A 353 -20.54 7.84 40.81
C ASN A 353 -19.49 7.14 39.94
N ASN A 354 -18.57 6.39 40.56
CA ASN A 354 -17.58 5.57 39.84
C ASN A 354 -17.80 4.08 40.10
N LEU A 355 -17.49 3.24 39.12
CA LEU A 355 -17.54 1.79 39.22
C LEU A 355 -16.11 1.24 39.42
N ILE A 356 -15.76 0.87 40.66
CA ILE A 356 -14.40 0.43 41.01
C ILE A 356 -14.34 -1.08 41.23
N GLY A 357 -13.64 -1.79 40.34
CA GLY A 357 -13.48 -3.25 40.35
C GLY A 357 -12.88 -3.80 41.63
N SER A 358 -11.86 -3.12 42.15
CA SER A 358 -11.18 -3.47 43.39
C SER A 358 -10.61 -2.23 44.07
N THR A 359 -11.07 -1.99 45.30
CA THR A 359 -10.56 -0.92 46.16
C THR A 359 -9.29 -1.32 46.93
N ALA A 360 -8.74 -2.52 46.68
CA ALA A 360 -7.64 -3.14 47.44
C ALA A 360 -6.25 -2.50 47.17
N GLY A 361 -6.14 -1.21 47.47
CA GLY A 361 -4.99 -0.34 47.22
C GLY A 361 -5.35 1.15 47.23
N GLY A 362 -6.65 1.48 47.11
CA GLY A 362 -7.17 2.84 47.08
C GLY A 362 -7.91 3.29 48.35
N SER A 363 -8.30 4.56 48.38
CA SER A 363 -9.13 5.21 49.42
C SER A 363 -9.62 6.58 48.90
N GLY A 364 -10.49 7.29 49.63
CA GLY A 364 -11.03 8.59 49.17
C GLY A 364 -12.22 8.49 48.21
N PHE A 365 -12.76 7.27 48.04
CA PHE A 365 -14.08 7.02 47.51
C PHE A 365 -15.18 7.67 48.38
N ARG A 366 -16.30 8.01 47.76
CA ARG A 366 -17.53 8.52 48.37
C ARG A 366 -18.54 7.38 48.64
N THR A 367 -19.71 7.74 49.14
CA THR A 367 -20.85 6.82 49.34
C THR A 367 -21.55 6.44 48.05
N ASP A 368 -21.48 7.30 47.03
CA ASP A 368 -22.10 7.17 45.70
C ASP A 368 -21.20 6.48 44.66
N ASP A 369 -20.00 6.01 45.03
CA ASP A 369 -19.20 5.08 44.20
C ASP A 369 -19.62 3.62 44.45
N ILE A 370 -19.70 2.80 43.40
CA ILE A 370 -19.76 1.34 43.52
C ILE A 370 -18.33 0.79 43.63
N LYS A 371 -18.14 -0.24 44.49
CA LYS A 371 -16.83 -0.64 44.99
C LYS A 371 -16.71 -2.15 45.16
N ASN A 372 -15.60 -2.71 44.70
CA ASN A 372 -15.29 -4.15 44.71
C ASN A 372 -16.24 -4.99 43.84
N GLN A 373 -16.61 -4.45 42.67
CA GLN A 373 -17.45 -5.13 41.68
C GLN A 373 -16.98 -4.80 40.26
N ASN A 374 -16.78 -5.82 39.42
CA ASN A 374 -16.47 -5.66 38.01
C ASN A 374 -17.75 -5.64 37.17
N PRO A 375 -17.84 -4.80 36.12
CA PRO A 375 -18.84 -4.93 35.07
C PRO A 375 -18.55 -6.15 34.18
N HIS A 376 -19.58 -6.68 33.53
CA HIS A 376 -19.41 -7.59 32.40
C HIS A 376 -19.29 -6.73 31.13
N LEU A 377 -18.05 -6.48 30.69
CA LEU A 377 -17.79 -5.72 29.47
C LEU A 377 -17.59 -6.68 28.28
N GLY A 378 -18.16 -6.30 27.14
CA GLY A 378 -17.90 -6.97 25.87
C GLY A 378 -16.51 -6.66 25.31
N ALA A 379 -16.25 -7.09 24.07
CA ALA A 379 -15.06 -6.71 23.32
C ALA A 379 -14.92 -5.19 23.16
N LEU A 380 -13.73 -4.74 22.79
CA LEU A 380 -13.44 -3.34 22.47
C LEU A 380 -13.89 -3.06 21.03
N GLN A 381 -15.11 -2.55 20.87
CA GLN A 381 -15.79 -2.36 19.58
C GLN A 381 -15.70 -0.91 19.09
N ASP A 382 -15.73 -0.72 17.77
CA ASP A 382 -15.77 0.60 17.10
C ASP A 382 -16.98 1.42 17.61
N ASN A 383 -16.76 2.72 17.84
CA ASN A 383 -17.76 3.66 18.30
C ASN A 383 -18.39 4.54 17.20
N GLY A 384 -18.07 4.29 15.93
CA GLY A 384 -18.48 5.05 14.74
C GLY A 384 -17.34 5.91 14.17
N GLY A 385 -16.09 5.45 14.20
CA GLY A 385 -14.91 6.18 13.75
C GLY A 385 -13.60 5.51 14.18
N PRO A 386 -12.45 6.21 14.18
CA PRO A 386 -11.15 5.60 14.51
C PRO A 386 -10.96 5.31 16.01
N THR A 387 -12.03 5.17 16.79
CA THR A 387 -12.00 4.97 18.24
C THR A 387 -13.01 3.91 18.71
N PHE A 388 -12.72 3.34 19.87
CA PHE A 388 -13.36 2.11 20.36
C PHE A 388 -13.78 2.23 21.84
N THR A 389 -14.88 1.58 22.21
CA THR A 389 -15.33 1.40 23.61
C THR A 389 -15.89 0.00 23.84
N HIS A 390 -16.19 -0.35 25.09
CA HIS A 390 -16.77 -1.64 25.44
C HIS A 390 -18.32 -1.55 25.51
N ALA A 391 -19.02 -2.64 25.23
CA ALA A 391 -20.46 -2.79 25.50
C ALA A 391 -20.71 -3.24 26.96
N LEU A 392 -21.84 -2.83 27.57
CA LEU A 392 -22.23 -3.22 28.93
C LEU A 392 -23.19 -4.40 28.87
N LEU A 393 -22.70 -5.59 29.22
CA LEU A 393 -23.47 -6.82 29.09
C LEU A 393 -24.50 -6.95 30.21
N SER A 394 -25.61 -7.64 29.93
CA SER A 394 -26.74 -7.82 30.86
C SER A 394 -26.30 -8.36 32.22
N GLY A 395 -26.84 -7.78 33.30
CA GLY A 395 -26.48 -8.13 34.67
C GLY A 395 -25.18 -7.49 35.18
N SER A 396 -24.56 -6.60 34.41
CA SER A 396 -23.46 -5.75 34.91
C SER A 396 -23.92 -4.81 36.04
N PRO A 397 -23.07 -4.59 37.05
CA PRO A 397 -23.10 -3.39 37.87
C PRO A 397 -23.06 -2.10 37.02
N ALA A 398 -24.01 -1.20 37.28
CA ALA A 398 -24.25 0.08 36.60
C ALA A 398 -24.14 1.26 37.59
N ILE A 399 -23.87 2.49 37.14
CA ILE A 399 -23.60 3.68 37.99
C ILE A 399 -24.42 4.92 37.62
N ASP A 400 -25.15 5.47 38.61
CA ASP A 400 -25.94 6.71 38.50
C ASP A 400 -25.19 7.90 37.84
N GLY A 401 -25.87 8.74 37.05
CA GLY A 401 -25.22 9.80 36.28
C GLY A 401 -24.73 11.03 37.08
N ASN A 402 -23.51 11.53 36.78
CA ASN A 402 -22.85 12.61 37.54
C ASN A 402 -23.09 14.04 36.99
N THR A 403 -24.32 14.51 37.12
CA THR A 403 -24.69 15.95 37.05
C THR A 403 -24.61 16.63 35.66
N THR A 404 -24.44 17.97 35.60
CA THR A 404 -25.31 18.82 34.75
C THR A 404 -24.69 19.39 33.46
N ASN A 405 -23.70 18.76 32.82
CA ASN A 405 -23.08 19.29 31.59
C ASN A 405 -23.14 18.36 30.36
N THR A 406 -23.43 17.07 30.54
CA THR A 406 -23.81 16.13 29.47
C THR A 406 -25.33 15.92 29.48
N SER A 407 -25.92 15.45 28.37
CA SER A 407 -27.33 15.06 28.38
C SER A 407 -27.45 13.70 29.07
N THR A 408 -28.14 13.62 30.20
CA THR A 408 -28.34 12.38 30.97
C THR A 408 -29.35 11.43 30.31
N THR A 409 -29.44 11.47 28.98
CA THR A 409 -30.29 10.65 28.13
C THR A 409 -29.50 9.81 27.15
N ASP A 410 -28.19 10.05 27.00
CA ASP A 410 -27.40 9.57 25.86
C ASP A 410 -26.17 8.76 26.32
N ASP A 411 -25.65 7.88 25.46
CA ASP A 411 -24.52 6.99 25.73
C ASP A 411 -23.15 7.64 25.43
N GLN A 412 -22.06 6.86 25.51
CA GLN A 412 -20.71 7.34 25.19
C GLN A 412 -20.51 7.74 23.71
N ARG A 413 -21.48 7.47 22.82
CA ARG A 413 -21.54 7.87 21.40
C ARG A 413 -22.55 9.02 21.16
N LEU A 414 -23.18 9.53 22.22
CA LEU A 414 -24.29 10.50 22.18
C LEU A 414 -25.59 9.96 21.52
N LEU A 415 -25.83 8.65 21.64
CA LEU A 415 -27.09 7.99 21.23
C LEU A 415 -28.00 7.72 22.43
N PRO A 416 -29.34 7.88 22.33
CA PRO A 416 -30.24 7.72 23.48
C PRO A 416 -30.14 6.35 24.20
N ARG A 417 -29.91 6.40 25.51
CA ARG A 417 -29.88 5.23 26.42
C ARG A 417 -31.28 4.70 26.73
N PRO A 418 -31.42 3.38 26.98
CA PRO A 418 -32.60 2.82 27.63
C PRO A 418 -32.75 3.27 29.09
N VAL A 419 -33.86 2.93 29.74
CA VAL A 419 -34.12 3.26 31.16
C VAL A 419 -33.72 2.07 32.04
N ASP A 420 -32.96 2.35 33.11
CA ASP A 420 -32.50 1.45 34.19
C ASP A 420 -32.92 -0.04 34.12
N ALA A 421 -31.92 -0.92 33.98
CA ALA A 421 -32.10 -2.37 34.05
C ALA A 421 -32.13 -2.96 35.49
N ASN A 422 -31.77 -2.20 36.53
CA ASN A 422 -31.65 -2.72 37.90
C ASN A 422 -32.99 -2.81 38.66
N ASN A 423 -33.97 -1.99 38.28
CA ASN A 423 -35.36 -2.05 38.73
C ASN A 423 -35.56 -1.77 40.24
N ASP A 424 -34.76 -0.87 40.83
CA ASP A 424 -35.00 -0.36 42.20
C ASP A 424 -36.21 0.60 42.29
N GLY A 425 -36.68 1.09 41.13
CA GLY A 425 -37.82 1.99 41.00
C GLY A 425 -37.47 3.47 40.86
N THR A 426 -36.19 3.82 40.73
CA THR A 426 -35.71 5.17 40.44
C THR A 426 -35.21 5.29 39.00
N ALA A 427 -35.75 6.25 38.25
CA ALA A 427 -35.30 6.53 36.89
C ALA A 427 -34.02 7.37 36.93
N GLN A 428 -32.88 6.70 37.04
CA GLN A 428 -31.55 7.31 36.91
C GLN A 428 -30.82 6.77 35.67
N ALA A 429 -29.85 7.54 35.16
CA ALA A 429 -29.05 7.16 34.02
C ALA A 429 -27.81 6.39 34.49
N ASP A 430 -27.51 5.25 33.87
CA ASP A 430 -26.20 4.60 33.97
C ASP A 430 -25.12 5.36 33.15
N ILE A 431 -23.85 5.23 33.52
CA ILE A 431 -22.71 5.79 32.78
C ILE A 431 -21.60 4.73 32.58
N GLY A 432 -21.04 4.75 31.37
CA GLY A 432 -19.97 3.87 30.93
C GLY A 432 -20.52 2.76 30.04
N ALA A 433 -19.86 2.50 28.92
CA ALA A 433 -20.32 1.53 27.93
C ALA A 433 -21.78 1.80 27.45
N TYR A 434 -22.45 0.78 26.90
CA TYR A 434 -23.79 0.86 26.26
C TYR A 434 -24.68 -0.36 26.61
N GLU A 435 -25.99 -0.15 26.82
CA GLU A 435 -26.95 -1.10 27.45
C GLU A 435 -28.00 -1.72 26.50
N ALA A 436 -28.57 -2.87 26.89
CA ALA A 436 -29.74 -3.53 26.26
C ALA A 436 -30.69 -4.20 27.29
N GLN A 437 -31.98 -4.40 26.96
CA GLN A 437 -33.10 -4.45 27.95
C GLN A 437 -34.05 -5.70 27.90
N PRO A 438 -33.99 -6.67 28.84
CA PRO A 438 -34.73 -7.97 28.83
C PRO A 438 -36.27 -8.00 29.01
N THR A 439 -36.88 -9.21 28.94
CA THR A 439 -38.30 -9.56 29.23
C THR A 439 -38.43 -10.69 30.27
N SER A 440 -39.52 -10.78 31.07
CA SER A 440 -39.68 -11.84 32.11
C SER A 440 -41.11 -12.38 32.33
N LEU A 441 -41.21 -13.61 32.86
CA LEU A 441 -42.44 -14.42 32.95
C LEU A 441 -42.41 -15.43 34.15
N PRO A 442 -43.02 -15.11 35.32
CA PRO A 442 -43.13 -16.03 36.44
C PRO A 442 -44.34 -16.99 36.32
N LEU A 443 -44.17 -18.27 36.69
CA LEU A 443 -45.25 -19.27 36.63
C LEU A 443 -46.24 -19.17 37.82
N PRO A 444 -47.55 -19.46 37.62
CA PRO A 444 -48.53 -19.46 38.71
C PRO A 444 -48.30 -20.58 39.76
N PRO A 445 -48.57 -20.34 41.06
CA PRO A 445 -48.37 -21.35 42.10
C PRO A 445 -49.19 -22.63 41.89
N GLY A 446 -48.49 -23.77 41.72
CA GLY A 446 -49.09 -25.09 41.53
C GLY A 446 -49.18 -25.59 40.07
N ALA A 447 -48.50 -24.91 39.13
CA ALA A 447 -48.40 -25.32 37.74
C ALA A 447 -47.17 -26.22 37.49
N ASN A 448 -47.29 -27.52 37.80
CA ASN A 448 -46.17 -28.48 37.79
C ASN A 448 -45.86 -29.11 36.40
N ASN A 449 -46.63 -28.79 35.36
CA ASN A 449 -46.46 -29.34 34.01
C ASN A 449 -47.07 -28.36 32.99
N VAL A 450 -46.21 -27.59 32.31
CA VAL A 450 -46.64 -26.52 31.40
C VAL A 450 -45.97 -26.63 30.03
N THR A 451 -46.72 -26.25 28.99
CA THR A 451 -46.18 -25.96 27.67
C THR A 451 -46.13 -24.45 27.48
N ILE A 452 -45.02 -23.96 26.92
CA ILE A 452 -44.83 -22.54 26.60
C ILE A 452 -44.77 -22.41 25.08
N THR A 453 -45.55 -21.47 24.52
CA THR A 453 -45.73 -21.29 23.08
C THR A 453 -45.74 -19.81 22.75
N LEU A 454 -45.07 -19.36 21.67
CA LEU A 454 -45.19 -17.97 21.20
C LEU A 454 -46.20 -17.84 20.07
N ASN A 455 -47.07 -16.84 20.19
CA ASN A 455 -48.11 -16.51 19.23
C ASN A 455 -47.90 -15.07 18.73
N GLY A 456 -47.02 -14.90 17.74
CA GLY A 456 -46.91 -13.68 16.93
C GLY A 456 -46.63 -12.38 17.68
N GLY A 457 -45.88 -12.44 18.78
CA GLY A 457 -45.53 -11.28 19.63
C GLY A 457 -45.85 -11.45 21.12
N ASN A 458 -46.55 -12.51 21.51
CA ASN A 458 -46.79 -12.86 22.92
C ASN A 458 -46.30 -14.28 23.25
N VAL A 459 -45.90 -14.51 24.50
CA VAL A 459 -45.70 -15.82 25.12
C VAL A 459 -46.99 -16.25 25.80
N ASP A 460 -47.51 -17.43 25.45
CA ASP A 460 -48.62 -18.09 26.13
C ASP A 460 -48.11 -19.29 26.95
N VAL A 461 -48.56 -19.39 28.20
CA VAL A 461 -48.31 -20.52 29.10
C VAL A 461 -49.58 -21.36 29.19
N THR A 462 -49.50 -22.64 28.85
CA THR A 462 -50.62 -23.60 28.91
C THR A 462 -50.37 -24.64 30.00
N ASP A 463 -51.35 -24.86 30.88
CA ASP A 463 -51.32 -26.00 31.81
C ASP A 463 -51.66 -27.28 31.06
N ASN A 464 -50.70 -28.20 30.97
CA ASN A 464 -50.84 -29.48 30.27
C ASN A 464 -51.84 -30.43 30.94
N THR A 465 -52.22 -30.16 32.18
CA THR A 465 -53.18 -30.94 32.97
C THR A 465 -54.64 -30.57 32.64
N THR A 466 -54.89 -29.33 32.24
CA THR A 466 -56.25 -28.83 31.91
C THR A 466 -56.44 -28.40 30.46
N GLY A 467 -55.36 -28.18 29.70
CA GLY A 467 -55.40 -27.72 28.31
C GLY A 467 -55.81 -26.26 28.17
N LEU A 468 -55.62 -25.44 29.22
CA LEU A 468 -55.99 -24.02 29.24
C LEU A 468 -54.75 -23.13 29.28
N VAL A 469 -54.77 -22.05 28.48
CA VAL A 469 -53.82 -20.95 28.61
C VAL A 469 -54.09 -20.23 29.93
N ILE A 470 -53.06 -20.15 30.78
CA ILE A 470 -53.12 -19.59 32.14
C ILE A 470 -52.41 -18.23 32.27
N VAL A 471 -51.49 -17.91 31.35
CA VAL A 471 -50.76 -16.62 31.29
C VAL A 471 -50.48 -16.26 29.82
N THR A 472 -50.56 -14.97 29.47
CA THR A 472 -50.17 -14.38 28.17
C THR A 472 -49.35 -13.11 28.42
N VAL A 473 -48.15 -12.97 27.84
CA VAL A 473 -47.26 -11.79 28.03
C VAL A 473 -46.59 -11.36 26.70
N PRO A 474 -46.61 -10.08 26.30
CA PRO A 474 -45.88 -9.58 25.13
C PRO A 474 -44.36 -9.70 25.28
N VAL A 475 -43.64 -9.99 24.19
CA VAL A 475 -42.17 -10.17 24.18
C VAL A 475 -41.47 -9.24 23.21
N ASN A 476 -40.31 -8.74 23.63
CA ASN A 476 -39.35 -8.03 22.78
C ASN A 476 -38.26 -9.05 22.36
N PRO A 477 -37.94 -9.26 21.05
CA PRO A 477 -37.24 -10.46 20.60
C PRO A 477 -35.70 -10.49 20.76
N VAL A 478 -35.05 -9.57 21.49
CA VAL A 478 -33.64 -9.21 21.21
C VAL A 478 -32.59 -9.25 22.33
N THR A 479 -32.66 -8.85 23.61
CA THR A 479 -33.65 -8.91 24.71
C THR A 479 -34.12 -10.31 25.19
N PRO A 480 -33.51 -10.89 26.28
CA PRO A 480 -33.77 -12.26 26.75
C PRO A 480 -35.13 -12.49 27.42
N LEU A 481 -35.57 -13.76 27.50
CA LEU A 481 -36.78 -14.20 28.20
C LEU A 481 -36.48 -14.96 29.51
N ILE A 482 -36.79 -14.40 30.67
CA ILE A 482 -36.60 -15.08 31.97
C ILE A 482 -37.88 -15.79 32.43
N ILE A 483 -37.81 -17.10 32.72
CA ILE A 483 -38.92 -17.93 33.19
C ILE A 483 -38.61 -18.46 34.60
N THR A 484 -39.53 -18.27 35.56
CA THR A 484 -39.34 -18.71 36.96
C THR A 484 -40.26 -19.87 37.33
N GLY A 485 -39.66 -20.97 37.79
CA GLY A 485 -40.31 -22.21 38.20
C GLY A 485 -40.97 -22.21 39.59
N THR A 486 -41.52 -23.36 39.98
CA THR A 486 -42.20 -23.61 41.25
C THR A 486 -41.33 -24.39 42.24
N SER A 487 -41.74 -24.56 43.49
CA SER A 487 -40.89 -25.15 44.55
C SER A 487 -40.90 -26.69 44.58
N GLY A 488 -40.80 -27.36 43.43
CA GLY A 488 -40.82 -28.81 43.26
C GLY A 488 -40.47 -29.20 41.83
N ASP A 489 -40.35 -30.51 41.54
CA ASP A 489 -39.90 -31.00 40.23
C ASP A 489 -40.76 -30.41 39.08
N ASP A 490 -40.19 -29.45 38.34
CA ASP A 490 -40.86 -28.74 37.25
C ASP A 490 -40.56 -29.43 35.91
N SER A 491 -41.58 -29.57 35.05
CA SER A 491 -41.37 -29.91 33.64
C SER A 491 -41.84 -28.80 32.72
N VAL A 492 -40.88 -28.27 31.95
CA VAL A 492 -41.10 -27.24 30.93
C VAL A 492 -40.98 -27.89 29.56
N THR A 493 -42.10 -27.94 28.84
CA THR A 493 -42.11 -28.33 27.43
C THR A 493 -42.08 -27.09 26.56
N ILE A 494 -41.06 -26.99 25.71
CA ILE A 494 -40.94 -25.94 24.69
C ILE A 494 -41.35 -26.56 23.35
N ASP A 495 -42.48 -26.11 22.80
CA ASP A 495 -43.05 -26.62 21.55
C ASP A 495 -42.81 -25.64 20.40
N PHE A 496 -41.99 -26.05 19.44
CA PHE A 496 -41.56 -25.24 18.30
C PHE A 496 -42.56 -25.29 17.11
N SER A 497 -43.73 -25.90 17.31
CA SER A 497 -44.75 -26.15 16.28
C SER A 497 -45.29 -24.90 15.56
N ASN A 498 -45.07 -23.70 16.12
CA ASN A 498 -45.47 -22.40 15.55
C ASN A 498 -44.29 -21.47 15.25
N GLY A 499 -43.04 -21.96 15.28
CA GLY A 499 -41.81 -21.17 15.09
C GLY A 499 -40.90 -21.19 16.33
N ASN A 500 -39.79 -20.44 16.30
CA ASN A 500 -38.87 -20.34 17.44
C ASN A 500 -39.52 -19.54 18.60
N PRO A 501 -39.72 -20.15 19.79
CA PRO A 501 -40.35 -19.50 20.93
C PRO A 501 -39.37 -18.73 21.84
N ILE A 502 -38.07 -18.67 21.51
CA ILE A 502 -37.02 -18.07 22.35
C ILE A 502 -36.47 -16.82 21.64
N PRO A 503 -36.37 -15.65 22.32
CA PRO A 503 -35.67 -14.47 21.79
C PRO A 503 -34.22 -14.76 21.38
N ALA A 504 -33.65 -14.00 20.46
CA ALA A 504 -32.32 -14.29 19.91
C ALA A 504 -31.21 -14.33 20.99
N SER A 505 -31.32 -13.50 22.03
CA SER A 505 -30.42 -13.47 23.19
C SER A 505 -30.75 -14.50 24.29
N GLY A 506 -31.61 -15.49 23.98
CA GLY A 506 -31.85 -16.67 24.80
C GLY A 506 -32.97 -16.55 25.84
N ALA A 507 -33.14 -17.64 26.58
CA ALA A 507 -34.08 -17.72 27.70
C ALA A 507 -33.42 -18.39 28.92
N THR A 508 -33.78 -17.89 30.11
CA THR A 508 -33.25 -18.39 31.39
C THR A 508 -34.37 -19.05 32.17
N PHE A 509 -34.29 -20.36 32.40
CA PHE A 509 -35.19 -21.05 33.33
C PHE A 509 -34.58 -21.11 34.73
N ILE A 510 -35.35 -20.70 35.74
CA ILE A 510 -34.96 -20.74 37.16
C ILE A 510 -35.84 -21.78 37.86
N GLY A 511 -35.36 -23.02 37.97
CA GLY A 511 -36.03 -24.07 38.74
C GLY A 511 -36.11 -23.72 40.22
N GLY A 512 -37.23 -24.04 40.88
CA GLY A 512 -37.52 -23.56 42.23
C GLY A 512 -37.31 -24.59 43.34
N GLY A 513 -36.63 -24.16 44.41
CA GLY A 513 -36.62 -24.87 45.68
C GLY A 513 -35.54 -25.95 45.81
N SER A 514 -35.43 -26.49 47.03
CA SER A 514 -34.18 -27.03 47.55
C SER A 514 -34.17 -28.57 47.78
N SER A 515 -35.02 -29.31 47.06
CA SER A 515 -35.03 -30.79 47.12
C SER A 515 -35.80 -31.47 45.96
N GLY A 516 -35.24 -31.48 44.75
CA GLY A 516 -35.80 -32.20 43.59
C GLY A 516 -34.72 -32.60 42.58
N SER A 517 -34.41 -33.88 42.45
CA SER A 517 -33.44 -34.38 41.43
C SER A 517 -34.17 -34.82 40.16
N GLY A 518 -35.18 -34.05 39.75
CA GLY A 518 -36.21 -34.45 38.79
C GLY A 518 -36.65 -33.39 37.77
N ASP A 519 -36.16 -32.14 37.85
CA ASP A 519 -36.49 -31.09 36.89
C ASP A 519 -36.18 -31.51 35.44
N GLN A 520 -37.13 -31.32 34.53
CA GLN A 520 -37.05 -31.83 33.16
C GLN A 520 -37.43 -30.79 32.11
N LEU A 521 -36.41 -30.22 31.46
CA LEU A 521 -36.55 -29.51 30.19
C LEU A 521 -36.80 -30.51 29.05
N VAL A 522 -37.88 -30.31 28.30
CA VAL A 522 -38.23 -31.13 27.13
C VAL A 522 -38.41 -30.22 25.92
N LEU A 523 -37.67 -30.49 24.84
CA LEU A 523 -37.79 -29.77 23.57
C LEU A 523 -38.51 -30.66 22.56
N THR A 524 -39.58 -30.17 21.92
CA THR A 524 -40.42 -30.97 21.02
C THR A 524 -40.75 -30.28 19.70
N ASN A 525 -40.93 -31.10 18.65
CA ASN A 525 -41.47 -30.70 17.35
C ASN A 525 -40.68 -29.61 16.59
N GLY A 526 -39.37 -29.52 16.81
CA GLY A 526 -38.46 -28.64 16.07
C GLY A 526 -37.24 -29.37 15.51
N THR A 527 -36.64 -28.80 14.47
CA THR A 527 -35.21 -28.97 14.17
C THR A 527 -34.42 -28.00 15.05
N PHE A 528 -33.24 -28.40 15.53
CA PHE A 528 -32.43 -27.61 16.46
C PHE A 528 -31.07 -27.32 15.86
N ASP A 529 -30.85 -26.07 15.45
CA ASP A 529 -29.58 -25.64 14.88
C ASP A 529 -28.53 -25.41 15.97
N SER A 530 -28.96 -24.89 17.14
CA SER A 530 -28.22 -24.96 18.41
C SER A 530 -29.14 -24.76 19.63
N VAL A 531 -28.61 -25.01 20.84
CA VAL A 531 -29.19 -24.57 22.12
C VAL A 531 -28.10 -23.79 22.86
N THR A 532 -28.29 -22.49 23.06
CA THR A 532 -27.19 -21.58 23.48
C THR A 532 -27.02 -21.44 24.99
N HIS A 533 -28.09 -21.45 25.78
CA HIS A 533 -28.03 -21.17 27.22
C HIS A 533 -28.97 -22.07 28.03
N VAL A 534 -28.40 -22.82 28.99
CA VAL A 534 -29.16 -23.46 30.08
C VAL A 534 -28.33 -23.40 31.37
N PHE A 535 -28.63 -22.46 32.25
CA PHE A 535 -28.00 -22.34 33.56
C PHE A 535 -28.73 -23.20 34.60
N PHE A 536 -27.98 -23.86 35.49
CA PHE A 536 -28.54 -24.68 36.59
C PHE A 536 -27.79 -24.39 37.89
N ASP A 537 -28.51 -24.07 38.98
CA ASP A 537 -27.92 -23.97 40.32
C ASP A 537 -27.72 -25.37 40.94
N ALA A 538 -26.59 -25.57 41.61
CA ALA A 538 -25.95 -26.88 41.79
C ALA A 538 -26.48 -27.68 43.00
N SER A 539 -27.76 -27.54 43.37
CA SER A 539 -28.28 -28.06 44.65
C SER A 539 -28.89 -29.47 44.63
N SER A 540 -29.27 -30.02 43.46
CA SER A 540 -30.04 -31.29 43.39
C SER A 540 -29.44 -32.42 42.54
N GLY A 541 -28.75 -32.10 41.43
CA GLY A 541 -27.79 -32.98 40.76
C GLY A 541 -28.28 -33.86 39.59
N LYS A 542 -27.32 -34.16 38.70
CA LYS A 542 -27.36 -35.01 37.49
C LYS A 542 -28.48 -34.72 36.46
N ILE A 543 -28.23 -33.70 35.64
CA ILE A 543 -28.92 -33.50 34.34
C ILE A 543 -28.77 -34.76 33.47
N THR A 544 -29.82 -35.12 32.72
CA THR A 544 -29.77 -36.16 31.69
C THR A 544 -30.46 -35.64 30.42
N MET A 545 -29.68 -35.16 29.46
CA MET A 545 -30.19 -34.76 28.14
C MET A 545 -30.61 -36.01 27.36
N GLN A 546 -31.84 -36.00 26.84
CA GLN A 546 -32.36 -37.08 25.98
C GLN A 546 -32.90 -36.48 24.67
N ILE A 547 -32.05 -36.47 23.65
CA ILE A 547 -32.39 -36.02 22.30
C ILE A 547 -33.23 -37.11 21.59
N GLY A 548 -34.12 -36.69 20.69
CA GLY A 548 -34.81 -37.60 19.76
C GLY A 548 -33.85 -38.29 18.79
N THR A 549 -34.34 -39.25 18.00
CA THR A 549 -33.49 -40.16 17.21
C THR A 549 -32.94 -39.57 15.90
N THR A 550 -32.53 -38.31 15.87
CA THR A 550 -31.86 -37.66 14.71
C THR A 550 -31.03 -36.46 15.15
N VAL A 551 -29.71 -36.54 14.90
CA VAL A 551 -28.68 -35.48 15.04
C VAL A 551 -28.46 -34.95 16.46
N SER A 552 -27.20 -34.62 16.77
CA SER A 552 -26.79 -34.03 18.05
C SER A 552 -25.81 -32.87 17.78
N VAL A 553 -26.20 -31.65 18.13
CA VAL A 553 -25.30 -30.49 18.25
C VAL A 553 -25.08 -30.24 19.74
N LEU A 554 -23.82 -30.07 20.17
CA LEU A 554 -23.46 -29.89 21.57
C LEU A 554 -22.68 -28.58 21.75
N ASN A 555 -23.39 -27.51 22.10
CA ASN A 555 -22.74 -26.28 22.57
C ASN A 555 -22.09 -26.52 23.95
N TYR A 556 -20.87 -26.01 24.12
CA TYR A 556 -20.07 -26.22 25.31
C TYR A 556 -19.68 -24.90 25.98
N GLN A 557 -19.92 -24.80 27.29
CA GLN A 557 -19.31 -23.79 28.16
C GLN A 557 -18.94 -24.42 29.52
N ALA A 558 -17.70 -24.18 29.94
CA ALA A 558 -17.14 -24.41 31.28
C ALA A 558 -17.51 -25.72 32.03
N VAL A 559 -16.91 -26.86 31.66
CA VAL A 559 -16.76 -28.03 32.54
C VAL A 559 -15.32 -28.12 33.05
N THR A 560 -15.13 -28.30 34.36
CA THR A 560 -13.82 -28.25 35.04
C THR A 560 -13.03 -29.57 35.02
N ALA A 561 -13.26 -30.43 34.03
CA ALA A 561 -12.61 -31.73 33.87
C ALA A 561 -12.51 -32.13 32.39
N ALA A 562 -11.44 -32.85 32.04
CA ALA A 562 -11.20 -33.30 30.66
C ALA A 562 -12.29 -34.26 30.15
N ILE A 563 -12.70 -34.05 28.90
CA ILE A 563 -13.74 -34.83 28.22
C ILE A 563 -13.09 -35.80 27.23
N ILE A 564 -13.49 -37.07 27.30
CA ILE A 564 -13.11 -38.09 26.30
C ILE A 564 -14.34 -38.36 25.43
N ASP A 565 -14.26 -37.99 24.15
CA ASP A 565 -15.25 -38.44 23.19
C ASP A 565 -15.00 -39.92 22.84
N SER A 566 -16.07 -40.71 22.93
CA SER A 566 -16.12 -42.15 22.67
C SER A 566 -17.33 -42.53 21.80
N LEU A 567 -17.96 -41.53 21.15
CA LEU A 567 -19.07 -41.72 20.23
C LEU A 567 -18.60 -42.38 18.93
N THR A 568 -19.18 -43.54 18.63
CA THR A 568 -18.99 -44.28 17.37
C THR A 568 -19.95 -43.79 16.27
N VAL A 569 -20.13 -42.48 16.16
CA VAL A 569 -20.98 -41.83 15.14
C VAL A 569 -20.20 -41.62 13.84
N THR A 570 -20.88 -41.69 12.70
CA THR A 570 -20.23 -41.53 11.38
C THR A 570 -19.84 -40.08 11.12
N ASN A 571 -20.69 -39.13 11.48
CA ASN A 571 -20.50 -37.71 11.22
C ASN A 571 -20.40 -36.99 12.56
N ARG A 572 -19.44 -36.07 12.69
CA ARG A 572 -19.27 -35.21 13.87
C ARG A 572 -19.38 -33.75 13.46
N THR A 573 -19.99 -32.92 14.31
CA THR A 573 -19.99 -31.46 14.19
C THR A 573 -19.55 -30.87 15.53
N TYR A 574 -18.48 -30.08 15.52
CA TYR A 574 -18.08 -29.26 16.66
C TYR A 574 -18.37 -27.80 16.30
N GLN A 575 -18.98 -27.07 17.23
CA GLN A 575 -19.22 -25.64 17.09
C GLN A 575 -18.55 -24.92 18.26
N PHE A 576 -17.73 -23.92 17.93
CA PHE A 576 -17.10 -23.05 18.91
C PHE A 576 -18.08 -21.99 19.43
N ALA A 577 -17.70 -21.31 20.50
CA ALA A 577 -18.68 -20.71 21.41
C ALA A 577 -18.40 -19.25 21.80
N ALA A 578 -17.18 -18.75 21.57
CA ALA A 578 -16.84 -17.34 21.69
C ALA A 578 -17.39 -16.52 20.49
N THR A 579 -16.77 -15.37 20.21
CA THR A 579 -17.01 -14.47 19.06
C THR A 579 -15.69 -14.13 18.33
N SER A 580 -14.67 -14.96 18.60
CA SER A 580 -13.30 -15.00 18.09
C SER A 580 -12.56 -16.06 18.93
N ASP A 581 -12.12 -17.13 18.28
CA ASP A 581 -11.64 -18.38 18.83
C ASP A 581 -10.43 -18.85 17.98
N ASN A 582 -9.21 -18.68 18.49
CA ASN A 582 -8.04 -19.32 17.86
C ASN A 582 -8.07 -20.83 18.19
N VAL A 583 -8.37 -21.64 17.16
CA VAL A 583 -8.57 -23.09 17.23
C VAL A 583 -7.46 -23.83 16.50
N THR A 584 -6.93 -24.87 17.14
CA THR A 584 -6.00 -25.81 16.50
C THR A 584 -6.53 -27.23 16.55
N LEU A 585 -6.66 -27.87 15.38
CA LEU A 585 -6.72 -29.32 15.28
C LEU A 585 -5.29 -29.85 15.07
N ALA A 586 -4.88 -30.83 15.88
CA ALA A 586 -3.53 -31.38 15.86
C ALA A 586 -3.51 -32.86 16.26
N ASP A 587 -2.38 -33.54 16.01
CA ASP A 587 -2.01 -34.75 16.75
C ASP A 587 -1.90 -34.50 18.27
N ASN A 588 -2.02 -35.55 19.08
CA ASN A 588 -1.78 -35.46 20.53
C ASN A 588 -0.29 -35.28 20.91
N GLY A 589 0.62 -35.52 19.97
CA GLY A 589 2.07 -35.58 20.16
C GLY A 589 2.65 -37.01 20.04
N THR A 590 1.88 -37.96 19.48
CA THR A 590 2.22 -39.39 19.39
C THR A 590 1.83 -39.99 18.02
N ILE A 591 2.40 -39.43 16.94
CA ILE A 591 2.25 -39.89 15.54
C ILE A 591 2.04 -41.40 15.41
N GLY A 592 0.87 -41.81 14.90
CA GLY A 592 0.53 -43.20 14.57
C GLY A 592 -0.21 -43.98 15.66
N ASP A 593 -0.75 -43.31 16.69
CA ASP A 593 -1.61 -43.93 17.72
C ASP A 593 -3.13 -43.83 17.41
N GLY A 594 -3.52 -42.98 16.44
CA GLY A 594 -4.89 -42.74 16.00
C GLY A 594 -5.69 -41.75 16.85
N VAL A 595 -5.04 -40.96 17.72
CA VAL A 595 -5.69 -40.05 18.67
C VAL A 595 -5.35 -38.58 18.37
N SER A 596 -6.21 -37.92 17.59
CA SER A 596 -6.13 -36.48 17.36
C SER A 596 -6.74 -35.67 18.51
N LYS A 597 -6.42 -34.38 18.58
CA LYS A 597 -6.80 -33.46 19.64
C LYS A 597 -7.23 -32.10 19.08
N LEU A 598 -8.37 -31.60 19.56
CA LEU A 598 -8.88 -30.27 19.25
C LEU A 598 -8.75 -29.37 20.49
N SER A 599 -8.27 -28.14 20.31
CA SER A 599 -8.10 -27.16 21.39
C SER A 599 -8.27 -25.74 20.88
N SER A 600 -8.90 -24.87 21.68
CA SER A 600 -8.92 -23.42 21.45
C SER A 600 -8.21 -22.69 22.58
N VAL A 601 -7.74 -21.46 22.32
CA VAL A 601 -7.13 -20.60 23.37
C VAL A 601 -8.16 -20.21 24.44
N SER A 602 -9.45 -20.15 24.10
CA SER A 602 -10.57 -19.89 25.02
C SER A 602 -10.86 -21.06 25.99
N THR A 603 -10.45 -22.30 25.66
CA THR A 603 -10.76 -23.50 26.46
C THR A 603 -9.50 -24.17 27.01
N SER A 604 -9.26 -24.02 28.32
CA SER A 604 -8.07 -24.55 29.02
C SER A 604 -8.01 -26.09 29.16
N THR A 605 -8.90 -26.82 28.50
CA THR A 605 -8.98 -28.29 28.50
C THR A 605 -9.29 -28.81 27.09
N PRO A 606 -8.32 -29.42 26.39
CA PRO A 606 -8.53 -29.97 25.04
C PRO A 606 -9.52 -31.14 25.01
N VAL A 607 -10.14 -31.34 23.84
CA VAL A 607 -10.91 -32.55 23.51
C VAL A 607 -9.98 -33.54 22.79
N ALA A 608 -9.92 -34.78 23.26
CA ALA A 608 -9.14 -35.85 22.64
C ALA A 608 -10.08 -36.92 22.06
N PHE A 609 -9.83 -37.34 20.81
CA PHE A 609 -10.70 -38.25 20.08
C PHE A 609 -10.11 -39.66 20.03
N SER A 610 -10.85 -40.64 20.54
CA SER A 610 -10.35 -42.03 20.66
C SER A 610 -10.78 -42.99 19.54
N VAL A 611 -11.55 -42.50 18.56
CA VAL A 611 -12.13 -43.30 17.47
C VAL A 611 -12.28 -42.43 16.21
N PRO A 612 -11.96 -42.93 14.99
CA PRO A 612 -12.29 -42.29 13.71
C PRO A 612 -13.78 -41.91 13.53
N SER A 613 -14.02 -40.95 12.65
CA SER A 613 -15.33 -40.65 12.02
C SER A 613 -15.20 -40.76 10.49
N SER A 614 -16.29 -40.80 9.74
CA SER A 614 -16.22 -40.68 8.27
C SER A 614 -16.13 -39.23 7.82
N SER A 615 -16.78 -38.30 8.52
CA SER A 615 -16.62 -36.86 8.29
C SER A 615 -16.56 -36.05 9.59
N LEU A 616 -15.87 -34.91 9.51
CA LEU A 616 -15.78 -33.90 10.55
C LEU A 616 -16.35 -32.58 9.99
N SER A 617 -17.19 -31.91 10.75
CA SER A 617 -17.58 -30.53 10.51
C SER A 617 -17.11 -29.68 11.69
N ILE A 618 -16.44 -28.58 11.38
CA ILE A 618 -16.09 -27.52 12.33
C ILE A 618 -16.92 -26.29 11.94
N ARG A 619 -17.52 -25.65 12.94
CA ARG A 619 -18.14 -24.33 12.79
C ARG A 619 -17.51 -23.40 13.81
N VAL A 620 -17.03 -22.27 13.35
CA VAL A 620 -16.59 -21.18 14.23
C VAL A 620 -17.80 -20.27 14.53
N LYS A 621 -17.65 -19.04 15.05
CA LYS A 621 -18.84 -18.35 15.59
C LYS A 621 -18.81 -16.81 15.75
N ASP A 622 -19.49 -16.09 14.87
CA ASP A 622 -19.76 -14.64 14.85
C ASP A 622 -18.55 -13.75 15.26
N GLY A 623 -17.47 -13.78 14.48
CA GLY A 623 -16.39 -12.77 14.48
C GLY A 623 -14.95 -13.31 14.40
N ASP A 624 -14.12 -12.63 13.61
CA ASP A 624 -12.68 -12.86 13.28
C ASP A 624 -12.05 -14.11 13.92
N ASP A 625 -12.31 -15.28 13.34
CA ASP A 625 -11.85 -16.57 13.83
C ASP A 625 -10.49 -17.00 13.21
N THR A 626 -9.84 -17.99 13.82
CA THR A 626 -8.60 -18.56 13.24
C THR A 626 -8.53 -20.05 13.50
N LEU A 627 -8.70 -20.85 12.46
CA LEU A 627 -8.62 -22.31 12.51
C LEU A 627 -7.38 -22.80 11.77
N THR A 628 -6.46 -23.44 12.47
CA THR A 628 -5.32 -24.14 11.84
C THR A 628 -5.47 -25.65 11.97
N LEU A 629 -5.45 -26.36 10.84
CA LEU A 629 -5.57 -27.82 10.76
C LEU A 629 -4.19 -28.46 10.51
N THR A 630 -3.53 -28.88 11.58
CA THR A 630 -2.15 -29.39 11.52
C THR A 630 -2.08 -30.92 11.61
N ALA A 631 -1.32 -31.54 10.69
CA ALA A 631 -0.80 -32.91 10.76
C ALA A 631 -1.65 -33.92 11.55
N VAL A 632 -2.90 -34.11 11.11
CA VAL A 632 -3.87 -35.00 11.74
C VAL A 632 -3.45 -36.46 11.48
N ASP A 633 -3.45 -37.31 12.52
CA ASP A 633 -3.10 -38.72 12.35
C ASP A 633 -4.06 -39.41 11.36
N ALA A 634 -3.50 -40.27 10.50
CA ALA A 634 -3.97 -40.57 9.13
C ALA A 634 -5.22 -41.47 9.03
N LEU A 635 -6.07 -41.43 10.07
CA LEU A 635 -7.28 -42.23 10.25
C LEU A 635 -8.47 -41.43 10.82
N PHE A 636 -8.34 -40.12 11.08
CA PHE A 636 -9.35 -39.38 11.86
C PHE A 636 -10.68 -39.13 11.13
N ALA A 637 -10.62 -38.65 9.87
CA ALA A 637 -11.78 -38.40 9.01
C ALA A 637 -11.40 -38.62 7.53
N ALA A 638 -12.40 -38.87 6.67
CA ALA A 638 -12.20 -38.98 5.21
C ALA A 638 -12.67 -37.73 4.44
N SER A 639 -13.21 -36.74 5.16
CA SER A 639 -13.48 -35.39 4.70
C SER A 639 -13.62 -34.45 5.91
N VAL A 640 -13.17 -33.21 5.76
CA VAL A 640 -13.37 -32.14 6.74
C VAL A 640 -14.14 -31.00 6.07
N LEU A 641 -15.18 -30.51 6.71
CA LEU A 641 -15.89 -29.28 6.34
C LEU A 641 -15.64 -28.24 7.43
N VAL A 642 -15.18 -27.05 7.04
CA VAL A 642 -15.12 -25.88 7.90
C VAL A 642 -16.13 -24.85 7.38
N LEU A 643 -16.89 -24.27 8.31
CA LEU A 643 -17.73 -23.11 8.05
C LEU A 643 -17.26 -21.97 8.98
N GLY A 644 -16.85 -20.86 8.36
CA GLY A 644 -16.74 -19.53 8.96
C GLY A 644 -18.10 -18.90 9.25
N ASP A 645 -18.15 -17.58 9.40
CA ASP A 645 -19.40 -16.86 9.67
C ASP A 645 -19.57 -15.42 9.14
N ASN A 646 -19.39 -14.40 9.98
CA ASN A 646 -19.74 -13.00 9.73
C ASN A 646 -18.61 -12.06 10.21
N GLY A 647 -17.37 -12.55 10.20
CA GLY A 647 -16.13 -11.83 10.52
C GLY A 647 -14.98 -12.41 9.68
N ASN A 648 -13.80 -11.79 9.78
CA ASN A 648 -12.71 -12.08 8.85
C ASN A 648 -11.89 -13.32 9.31
N ASP A 649 -12.16 -14.47 8.71
CA ASP A 649 -11.74 -15.78 9.20
C ASP A 649 -10.49 -16.31 8.49
N LEU A 650 -9.46 -16.70 9.27
CA LEU A 650 -8.30 -17.43 8.76
C LEU A 650 -8.52 -18.95 8.88
N LEU A 651 -8.87 -19.61 7.78
CA LEU A 651 -9.14 -21.05 7.71
C LEU A 651 -7.98 -21.76 6.97
N ASP A 652 -6.98 -22.23 7.74
CA ASP A 652 -5.74 -22.81 7.23
C ASP A 652 -5.72 -24.35 7.30
N ALA A 653 -5.79 -24.99 6.14
CA ALA A 653 -5.67 -26.44 5.93
C ALA A 653 -4.38 -26.86 5.19
N SER A 654 -3.41 -25.93 4.99
CA SER A 654 -2.19 -26.13 4.18
C SER A 654 -1.30 -27.31 4.59
N ALA A 655 -1.43 -27.79 5.84
CA ALA A 655 -0.71 -28.95 6.34
C ALA A 655 -1.41 -30.31 6.11
N LEU A 656 -2.50 -30.36 5.32
CA LEU A 656 -3.28 -31.57 5.06
C LEU A 656 -2.98 -32.22 3.69
N THR A 657 -3.39 -33.49 3.56
CA THR A 657 -3.07 -34.40 2.43
C THR A 657 -4.30 -35.16 1.93
N PHE A 658 -5.48 -34.59 2.16
CA PHE A 658 -6.78 -35.15 1.81
C PHE A 658 -7.80 -34.00 1.69
N ASN A 659 -8.87 -34.26 0.95
CA ASN A 659 -9.91 -33.28 0.61
C ASN A 659 -10.54 -32.59 1.83
N VAL A 660 -10.52 -31.26 1.83
CA VAL A 660 -11.32 -30.40 2.70
C VAL A 660 -12.34 -29.58 1.92
N SER A 661 -13.32 -29.04 2.63
CA SER A 661 -14.18 -27.96 2.14
C SER A 661 -14.12 -26.83 3.17
N LEU A 662 -13.82 -25.62 2.71
CA LEU A 662 -13.71 -24.41 3.52
C LEU A 662 -14.72 -23.40 2.97
N GLN A 663 -15.57 -22.83 3.82
CA GLN A 663 -16.54 -21.81 3.41
C GLN A 663 -16.40 -20.62 4.37
N GLY A 664 -16.11 -19.44 3.84
CA GLY A 664 -15.91 -18.19 4.59
C GLY A 664 -17.23 -17.65 5.17
N ASN A 665 -18.08 -17.14 4.27
CA ASN A 665 -19.48 -16.68 4.39
C ASN A 665 -19.64 -15.15 4.26
N VAL A 666 -19.25 -14.34 5.26
CA VAL A 666 -19.36 -12.87 5.18
C VAL A 666 -18.20 -12.22 5.94
N GLY A 667 -17.18 -11.77 5.22
CA GLY A 667 -15.95 -11.23 5.79
C GLY A 667 -14.87 -11.17 4.71
N ALA A 668 -13.79 -10.44 4.96
CA ALA A 668 -12.61 -10.53 4.10
C ALA A 668 -11.76 -11.71 4.59
N ASP A 669 -12.10 -12.92 4.13
CA ASP A 669 -11.59 -14.17 4.70
C ASP A 669 -10.25 -14.59 4.09
N THR A 670 -9.57 -15.54 4.73
CA THR A 670 -8.35 -16.15 4.22
C THR A 670 -8.44 -17.66 4.29
N LEU A 671 -8.73 -18.28 3.14
CA LEU A 671 -8.92 -19.73 3.00
C LEU A 671 -7.68 -20.38 2.38
N LYS A 672 -7.15 -21.44 2.99
CA LYS A 672 -5.99 -22.18 2.46
C LYS A 672 -6.23 -23.68 2.42
N GLY A 673 -6.30 -24.25 1.22
CA GLY A 673 -6.34 -25.68 0.94
C GLY A 673 -4.97 -26.33 1.16
N GLY A 674 -4.92 -27.66 0.98
CA GLY A 674 -3.79 -28.51 1.32
C GLY A 674 -3.09 -29.12 0.11
N THR A 675 -3.04 -30.47 0.10
CA THR A 675 -2.52 -31.27 -1.02
C THR A 675 -3.53 -32.35 -1.45
N GLY A 676 -4.82 -31.99 -1.45
CA GLY A 676 -5.95 -32.82 -1.88
C GLY A 676 -6.93 -31.99 -2.70
N ASN A 677 -7.91 -32.63 -3.35
CA ASN A 677 -8.90 -31.91 -4.15
C ASN A 677 -9.90 -31.16 -3.25
N ASP A 678 -9.70 -29.87 -3.07
CA ASP A 678 -10.36 -29.06 -2.04
C ASP A 678 -11.51 -28.18 -2.62
N ASP A 679 -12.43 -27.74 -1.75
CA ASP A 679 -13.64 -27.00 -2.11
C ASP A 679 -13.77 -25.72 -1.26
N LEU A 680 -13.27 -24.61 -1.79
CA LEU A 680 -13.07 -23.33 -1.12
C LEU A 680 -14.06 -22.29 -1.65
N ASN A 681 -14.69 -21.54 -0.76
CA ASN A 681 -15.75 -20.59 -1.12
C ASN A 681 -15.77 -19.41 -0.13
N GLY A 682 -15.33 -18.23 -0.56
CA GLY A 682 -15.29 -17.04 0.28
C GLY A 682 -16.70 -16.50 0.58
N HIS A 683 -17.51 -16.39 -0.48
CA HIS A 683 -18.89 -15.90 -0.57
C HIS A 683 -19.08 -14.37 -0.68
N SER A 684 -18.52 -13.53 0.20
CA SER A 684 -18.77 -12.06 0.15
C SER A 684 -17.93 -11.19 1.09
N GLU A 685 -17.63 -9.98 0.60
CA GLU A 685 -16.48 -9.11 0.99
C GLU A 685 -15.16 -9.61 0.40
N ASP A 686 -14.07 -8.84 0.52
CA ASP A 686 -12.86 -9.00 -0.32
C ASP A 686 -11.98 -10.19 0.15
N ASP A 687 -12.16 -11.35 -0.49
CA ASP A 687 -11.62 -12.64 -0.02
C ASP A 687 -10.20 -12.96 -0.51
N SER A 688 -9.45 -13.81 0.23
CA SER A 688 -8.16 -14.36 -0.19
C SER A 688 -8.13 -15.89 -0.12
N ILE A 689 -8.02 -16.57 -1.26
CA ILE A 689 -8.17 -18.03 -1.37
C ILE A 689 -6.98 -18.65 -2.11
N ASP A 690 -6.43 -19.71 -1.51
CA ASP A 690 -5.26 -20.45 -1.97
C ASP A 690 -5.59 -21.95 -1.93
N GLY A 691 -5.74 -22.60 -3.08
CA GLY A 691 -6.09 -24.03 -3.18
C GLY A 691 -4.95 -24.96 -2.75
N GLY A 692 -3.71 -24.57 -3.02
CA GLY A 692 -2.51 -25.32 -2.67
C GLY A 692 -2.08 -26.29 -3.79
N ALA A 693 -2.53 -27.54 -3.72
CA ALA A 693 -2.24 -28.53 -4.77
C ALA A 693 -3.28 -29.67 -4.80
N GLY A 694 -4.08 -29.73 -5.86
CA GLY A 694 -5.16 -30.71 -5.95
C GLY A 694 -5.75 -30.86 -7.34
N SER A 695 -7.03 -30.55 -7.45
CA SER A 695 -7.77 -30.23 -8.68
C SER A 695 -9.09 -29.64 -8.16
N ASP A 696 -9.06 -28.33 -7.92
CA ASP A 696 -9.76 -27.68 -6.81
C ASP A 696 -10.95 -26.83 -7.28
N SER A 697 -11.89 -26.61 -6.36
CA SER A 697 -13.13 -25.88 -6.56
C SER A 697 -13.04 -24.58 -5.77
N ILE A 698 -12.69 -23.48 -6.42
CA ILE A 698 -12.50 -22.17 -5.80
C ILE A 698 -13.59 -21.21 -6.26
N GLN A 699 -14.25 -20.59 -5.29
CA GLN A 699 -15.22 -19.51 -5.48
C GLN A 699 -14.81 -18.33 -4.58
N GLY A 700 -14.64 -17.14 -5.15
CA GLY A 700 -14.64 -15.90 -4.37
C GLY A 700 -16.06 -15.58 -3.92
N GLY A 701 -16.67 -14.54 -4.46
CA GLY A 701 -18.12 -14.49 -4.64
C GLY A 701 -18.72 -13.11 -4.83
N ALA A 702 -18.37 -12.17 -3.96
CA ALA A 702 -18.92 -10.82 -3.97
C ALA A 702 -17.99 -9.85 -3.21
N GLY A 703 -16.75 -9.77 -3.67
CA GLY A 703 -15.70 -8.87 -3.20
C GLY A 703 -14.80 -8.44 -4.36
N ASN A 704 -13.56 -8.05 -4.04
CA ASN A 704 -12.46 -7.87 -5.00
C ASN A 704 -11.42 -8.95 -4.67
N ASP A 705 -11.69 -10.18 -5.11
CA ASP A 705 -11.15 -11.38 -4.47
C ASP A 705 -9.78 -11.78 -5.06
N VAL A 706 -8.88 -12.34 -4.24
CA VAL A 706 -7.56 -12.83 -4.66
C VAL A 706 -7.53 -14.36 -4.61
N LEU A 707 -7.54 -14.99 -5.78
CA LEU A 707 -7.82 -16.43 -5.93
C LEU A 707 -6.67 -17.16 -6.65
N VAL A 708 -6.18 -18.24 -6.03
CA VAL A 708 -5.01 -19.02 -6.48
C VAL A 708 -5.34 -20.51 -6.53
N GLY A 709 -5.31 -21.15 -7.71
CA GLY A 709 -5.38 -22.63 -7.83
C GLY A 709 -4.05 -23.31 -7.50
N ALA A 710 -2.98 -22.81 -8.12
CA ALA A 710 -1.57 -23.20 -8.05
C ALA A 710 -1.17 -24.53 -8.71
N ALA A 711 -1.65 -25.68 -8.22
CA ALA A 711 -1.07 -26.97 -8.60
C ALA A 711 -2.09 -28.11 -8.71
N GLY A 712 -3.13 -27.90 -9.52
CA GLY A 712 -4.11 -28.92 -9.89
C GLY A 712 -4.65 -28.75 -11.31
N ILE A 713 -5.80 -29.37 -11.59
CA ILE A 713 -6.67 -28.98 -12.70
C ILE A 713 -7.86 -28.29 -12.04
N ASP A 714 -7.75 -26.97 -11.93
CA ASP A 714 -8.49 -26.17 -10.97
C ASP A 714 -9.66 -25.44 -11.65
N THR A 715 -10.67 -25.07 -10.87
CA THR A 715 -11.83 -24.29 -11.31
C THR A 715 -11.99 -23.11 -10.38
N VAL A 716 -11.65 -21.92 -10.86
CA VAL A 716 -11.54 -20.68 -10.09
C VAL A 716 -12.56 -19.67 -10.60
N LEU A 717 -13.50 -19.27 -9.73
CA LEU A 717 -14.63 -18.42 -10.08
C LEU A 717 -14.66 -17.18 -9.16
N GLY A 718 -14.28 -16.00 -9.67
CA GLY A 718 -14.39 -14.73 -8.93
C GLY A 718 -15.84 -14.35 -8.65
N GLN A 719 -16.63 -14.35 -9.73
CA GLN A 719 -18.06 -14.04 -9.81
C GLN A 719 -18.41 -12.55 -9.74
N GLY A 720 -17.69 -11.71 -8.98
CA GLY A 720 -18.41 -10.79 -8.08
C GLY A 720 -17.93 -9.35 -7.86
N GLY A 721 -16.79 -8.89 -8.38
CA GLY A 721 -16.45 -7.47 -8.23
C GLY A 721 -15.30 -6.93 -9.08
N ASN A 722 -14.04 -7.20 -8.70
CA ASN A 722 -12.85 -6.89 -9.51
C ASN A 722 -11.74 -7.87 -9.10
N ASP A 723 -11.84 -9.10 -9.60
CA ASP A 723 -11.20 -10.26 -8.99
C ASP A 723 -9.83 -10.58 -9.63
N SER A 724 -8.87 -11.06 -8.84
CA SER A 724 -7.49 -11.35 -9.24
C SER A 724 -7.22 -12.87 -9.20
N LEU A 725 -7.28 -13.53 -10.35
CA LEU A 725 -7.22 -15.00 -10.48
C LEU A 725 -5.89 -15.48 -11.09
N THR A 726 -5.29 -16.54 -10.54
CA THR A 726 -4.22 -17.33 -11.17
C THR A 726 -4.59 -18.83 -11.14
N GLY A 727 -4.29 -19.53 -12.24
CA GLY A 727 -4.46 -20.98 -12.34
C GLY A 727 -3.22 -21.71 -11.82
N GLY A 728 -2.05 -21.37 -12.38
CA GLY A 728 -0.82 -22.12 -12.17
C GLY A 728 -0.48 -23.00 -13.38
N PHE A 729 0.15 -24.15 -13.13
CA PHE A 729 0.95 -24.83 -14.17
C PHE A 729 0.21 -25.82 -15.09
N ASP A 730 -1.03 -26.21 -14.78
CA ASP A 730 -1.73 -27.33 -15.42
C ASP A 730 -2.79 -26.87 -16.46
N ASN A 731 -4.10 -27.12 -16.32
CA ASN A 731 -5.06 -26.84 -17.41
C ASN A 731 -6.41 -26.37 -16.86
N ASP A 732 -6.47 -25.11 -16.48
CA ASP A 732 -7.46 -24.65 -15.50
C ASP A 732 -8.68 -23.98 -16.14
N GLN A 733 -9.75 -23.81 -15.36
CA GLN A 733 -10.92 -23.05 -15.76
C GLN A 733 -11.06 -21.82 -14.87
N LEU A 734 -10.75 -20.64 -15.42
CA LEU A 734 -10.75 -19.36 -14.71
C LEU A 734 -11.90 -18.48 -15.25
N ASP A 735 -12.74 -17.96 -14.35
CA ASP A 735 -13.88 -17.10 -14.67
C ASP A 735 -13.95 -15.92 -13.69
N GLY A 736 -13.59 -14.70 -14.10
CA GLY A 736 -13.77 -13.51 -13.25
C GLY A 736 -15.26 -13.18 -13.04
N GLY A 737 -16.11 -13.53 -14.02
CA GLY A 737 -17.55 -13.56 -13.85
C GLY A 737 -18.26 -12.25 -14.21
N THR A 738 -18.53 -11.39 -13.22
CA THR A 738 -19.36 -10.18 -13.41
C THR A 738 -18.80 -8.92 -12.75
N GLY A 739 -17.48 -8.78 -12.71
CA GLY A 739 -16.81 -7.57 -12.27
C GLY A 739 -16.81 -6.41 -13.28
N GLY A 740 -15.97 -5.42 -12.99
CA GLY A 740 -15.72 -4.27 -13.87
C GLY A 740 -14.27 -4.13 -14.36
N ASN A 741 -13.36 -4.89 -13.76
CA ASN A 741 -11.93 -4.94 -14.06
C ASN A 741 -11.33 -6.24 -13.51
N ASP A 742 -11.84 -7.39 -13.95
CA ASP A 742 -11.33 -8.69 -13.50
C ASP A 742 -9.95 -8.96 -14.13
N VAL A 743 -8.98 -9.42 -13.32
CA VAL A 743 -7.54 -9.50 -13.64
C VAL A 743 -7.06 -10.95 -13.65
N LEU A 744 -6.52 -11.40 -14.78
CA LEU A 744 -5.74 -12.64 -14.85
C LEU A 744 -4.30 -12.36 -14.40
N VAL A 745 -3.79 -13.08 -13.41
CA VAL A 745 -2.39 -13.02 -12.96
C VAL A 745 -1.71 -14.35 -13.28
N GLU A 746 -0.48 -14.34 -13.78
CA GLU A 746 0.30 -15.58 -13.92
C GLU A 746 1.82 -15.36 -13.86
N TYR A 747 2.57 -16.35 -13.38
CA TYR A 747 4.04 -16.32 -13.24
C TYR A 747 4.67 -17.62 -13.77
N ALA A 748 5.45 -17.53 -14.86
CA ALA A 748 5.99 -18.71 -15.53
C ALA A 748 7.32 -18.47 -16.23
N ASP A 749 8.32 -19.34 -15.99
CA ASP A 749 9.52 -19.44 -16.85
C ASP A 749 9.18 -20.17 -18.16
N ALA A 750 8.32 -19.54 -18.98
CA ALA A 750 7.74 -20.10 -20.18
C ALA A 750 7.21 -19.02 -21.14
N ASN A 751 7.04 -19.38 -22.42
CA ASN A 751 6.33 -18.54 -23.38
C ASN A 751 4.83 -18.58 -23.11
N LEU A 752 4.22 -17.43 -22.78
CA LEU A 752 2.79 -17.28 -22.53
C LEU A 752 2.07 -16.59 -23.70
N THR A 753 0.94 -17.14 -24.14
CA THR A 753 0.07 -16.54 -25.16
C THR A 753 -1.36 -16.40 -24.65
N LEU A 754 -1.80 -15.15 -24.48
CA LEU A 754 -3.12 -14.78 -23.97
C LEU A 754 -4.09 -14.45 -25.09
N THR A 755 -5.33 -14.92 -24.92
CA THR A 755 -6.49 -14.64 -25.76
C THR A 755 -7.73 -14.48 -24.88
N ASN A 756 -8.81 -13.90 -25.39
CA ASN A 756 -10.10 -13.77 -24.68
C ASN A 756 -10.76 -15.09 -24.20
N ALA A 757 -10.18 -16.24 -24.51
CA ALA A 757 -10.76 -17.55 -24.20
C ALA A 757 -9.78 -18.53 -23.56
N GLN A 758 -8.46 -18.26 -23.63
CA GLN A 758 -7.40 -19.17 -23.20
C GLN A 758 -6.10 -18.41 -22.90
N LEU A 759 -5.39 -18.87 -21.86
CA LEU A 759 -3.94 -18.71 -21.71
C LEU A 759 -3.26 -20.01 -22.19
N LEU A 760 -2.06 -19.90 -22.76
CA LEU A 760 -1.30 -21.02 -23.31
C LEU A 760 0.19 -20.86 -22.99
N GLY A 761 0.84 -21.87 -22.41
CA GLY A 761 2.30 -21.91 -22.28
C GLY A 761 2.75 -22.93 -21.24
N ILE A 762 2.41 -22.63 -20.00
CA ILE A 762 2.05 -23.63 -18.98
C ILE A 762 0.58 -24.02 -19.24
N GLY A 763 0.21 -25.27 -18.96
CA GLY A 763 -0.57 -26.14 -19.87
C GLY A 763 -1.51 -25.45 -20.86
N THR A 764 -2.80 -25.31 -20.56
CA THR A 764 -3.82 -24.74 -21.49
C THR A 764 -5.11 -24.39 -20.74
N ASP A 765 -5.25 -23.13 -20.37
CA ASP A 765 -6.37 -22.67 -19.55
C ASP A 765 -7.58 -22.28 -20.41
N THR A 766 -8.74 -22.24 -19.75
CA THR A 766 -9.99 -21.73 -20.31
C THR A 766 -10.41 -20.49 -19.52
N LEU A 767 -10.47 -19.35 -20.20
CA LEU A 767 -10.73 -18.03 -19.62
C LEU A 767 -12.14 -17.54 -19.96
N VAL A 768 -12.82 -16.95 -18.98
CA VAL A 768 -14.09 -16.23 -19.11
C VAL A 768 -14.05 -14.98 -18.23
N GLY A 769 -14.71 -13.89 -18.65
CA GLY A 769 -14.88 -12.70 -17.80
C GLY A 769 -13.58 -12.09 -17.28
N PHE A 770 -12.67 -11.67 -18.17
CA PHE A 770 -11.45 -10.94 -17.79
C PHE A 770 -11.33 -9.66 -18.61
N GLU A 771 -11.14 -8.53 -17.93
CA GLU A 771 -10.88 -7.23 -18.55
C GLU A 771 -9.39 -6.92 -18.63
N SER A 772 -8.61 -7.36 -17.65
CA SER A 772 -7.20 -7.02 -17.47
C SER A 772 -6.33 -8.28 -17.33
N ALA A 773 -5.02 -8.14 -17.52
CA ALA A 773 -4.06 -9.23 -17.27
C ALA A 773 -2.70 -8.71 -16.78
N ASN A 774 -2.00 -9.52 -15.99
CA ASN A 774 -0.64 -9.31 -15.50
C ASN A 774 0.15 -10.62 -15.62
N LEU A 775 0.94 -10.76 -16.68
CA LEU A 775 1.71 -11.97 -16.97
C LEU A 775 3.19 -11.72 -16.74
N THR A 776 3.85 -12.57 -15.97
CA THR A 776 5.27 -12.44 -15.63
C THR A 776 6.05 -13.67 -16.09
N GLY A 777 7.18 -13.45 -16.75
CA GLY A 777 8.12 -14.48 -17.16
C GLY A 777 9.00 -15.00 -16.01
N GLY A 778 10.07 -15.72 -16.37
CA GLY A 778 10.96 -16.39 -15.43
C GLY A 778 12.36 -15.77 -15.33
N ALA A 779 13.36 -16.62 -15.55
CA ALA A 779 14.79 -16.27 -15.56
C ALA A 779 15.51 -16.92 -16.76
N GLY A 780 14.75 -17.23 -17.80
CA GLY A 780 15.23 -17.61 -19.12
C GLY A 780 14.34 -17.03 -20.20
N ASN A 781 14.88 -16.94 -21.42
CA ASN A 781 14.23 -16.31 -22.58
C ASN A 781 12.76 -16.75 -22.77
N ASN A 782 11.81 -15.82 -22.58
CA ASN A 782 10.37 -16.02 -22.67
C ASN A 782 9.76 -15.17 -23.80
N THR A 783 8.59 -15.59 -24.29
CA THR A 783 7.78 -14.82 -25.24
C THR A 783 6.38 -14.67 -24.68
N LEU A 784 6.04 -13.46 -24.25
CA LEU A 784 4.75 -13.10 -23.65
C LEU A 784 3.94 -12.35 -24.70
N THR A 785 2.72 -12.80 -25.00
CA THR A 785 1.92 -12.26 -26.12
C THR A 785 0.45 -12.12 -25.77
N ALA A 786 -0.04 -10.87 -25.72
CA ALA A 786 -1.43 -10.50 -25.49
C ALA A 786 -2.10 -9.89 -26.73
N THR A 787 -1.46 -9.90 -27.90
CA THR A 787 -1.95 -9.30 -29.17
C THR A 787 -3.37 -9.72 -29.60
N ALA A 788 -3.91 -10.83 -29.09
CA ALA A 788 -5.26 -11.33 -29.35
C ALA A 788 -6.23 -11.19 -28.16
N PHE A 789 -5.81 -10.53 -27.08
CA PHE A 789 -6.65 -10.15 -25.94
C PHE A 789 -7.33 -8.81 -26.20
N THR A 790 -8.59 -8.69 -25.77
CA THR A 790 -9.44 -7.51 -25.96
C THR A 790 -10.37 -7.26 -24.76
N GLY A 791 -10.08 -7.80 -23.56
CA GLY A 791 -10.74 -7.36 -22.32
C GLY A 791 -10.62 -5.84 -22.13
N GLU A 792 -11.56 -5.18 -21.47
CA GLU A 792 -11.68 -3.70 -21.52
C GLU A 792 -10.60 -2.91 -20.75
N GLY A 793 -9.82 -3.58 -19.90
CA GLY A 793 -8.82 -2.97 -19.02
C GLY A 793 -7.41 -2.91 -19.62
N ALA A 794 -6.41 -3.06 -18.76
CA ALA A 794 -4.99 -2.92 -19.09
C ALA A 794 -4.26 -4.27 -19.09
N VAL A 795 -3.14 -4.34 -19.81
CA VAL A 795 -2.30 -5.54 -19.88
C VAL A 795 -0.89 -5.22 -19.41
N THR A 796 -0.48 -5.82 -18.30
CA THR A 796 0.91 -5.82 -17.84
C THR A 796 1.61 -7.10 -18.32
N LEU A 797 2.78 -6.97 -18.94
CA LEU A 797 3.69 -8.08 -19.23
C LEU A 797 5.06 -7.73 -18.63
N ASN A 798 5.66 -8.64 -17.85
CA ASN A 798 7.01 -8.46 -17.29
C ASN A 798 7.88 -9.66 -17.75
N GLY A 799 9.05 -9.43 -18.33
CA GLY A 799 9.95 -10.49 -18.80
C GLY A 799 10.61 -11.23 -17.63
N GLY A 800 11.37 -10.49 -16.83
CA GLY A 800 11.94 -10.93 -15.57
C GLY A 800 13.44 -11.26 -15.67
N GLY A 801 13.85 -12.04 -16.68
CA GLY A 801 15.27 -12.27 -16.90
C GLY A 801 15.61 -13.23 -18.05
N GLY A 802 16.59 -12.84 -18.86
CA GLY A 802 16.89 -13.45 -20.16
C GLY A 802 16.37 -12.58 -21.30
N ASN A 803 16.80 -12.86 -22.54
CA ASN A 803 16.38 -12.07 -23.70
C ASN A 803 14.93 -12.42 -24.11
N ASP A 804 14.01 -11.53 -23.82
CA ASP A 804 12.57 -11.76 -23.87
C ASP A 804 11.86 -11.07 -25.05
N THR A 805 10.58 -11.37 -25.24
CA THR A 805 9.77 -10.76 -26.30
C THR A 805 8.34 -10.54 -25.81
N LEU A 806 7.99 -9.28 -25.57
CA LEU A 806 6.74 -8.84 -24.97
C LEU A 806 5.87 -8.14 -26.02
N LEU A 807 4.76 -8.76 -26.40
CA LEU A 807 3.85 -8.27 -27.43
C LEU A 807 2.48 -7.93 -26.81
N GLY A 808 2.24 -6.64 -26.56
CA GLY A 808 1.03 -6.11 -25.93
C GLY A 808 -0.27 -6.34 -26.70
N ALA A 809 -1.39 -6.03 -26.06
CA ALA A 809 -2.73 -6.08 -26.65
C ALA A 809 -2.94 -4.90 -27.61
N ALA A 810 -3.28 -5.21 -28.86
CA ALA A 810 -3.22 -4.28 -29.99
C ALA A 810 -4.24 -3.11 -29.96
N SER A 811 -5.06 -2.99 -28.92
CA SER A 811 -6.06 -1.91 -28.75
C SER A 811 -6.40 -1.66 -27.26
N ARG A 812 -5.46 -1.94 -26.35
CA ARG A 812 -5.53 -1.65 -24.91
C ARG A 812 -4.29 -0.90 -24.47
N VAL A 813 -4.32 -0.36 -23.25
CA VAL A 813 -3.14 0.21 -22.59
C VAL A 813 -2.28 -0.92 -22.05
N ASN A 814 -1.00 -0.90 -22.37
CA ASN A 814 -0.01 -1.90 -22.01
C ASN A 814 1.04 -1.31 -21.07
N VAL A 815 1.48 -2.12 -20.10
CA VAL A 815 2.67 -1.88 -19.29
C VAL A 815 3.62 -3.04 -19.54
N LEU A 816 4.73 -2.78 -20.23
CA LEU A 816 5.69 -3.81 -20.65
C LEU A 816 7.04 -3.55 -19.98
N ASN A 817 7.55 -4.50 -19.22
CA ASN A 817 8.85 -4.40 -18.54
C ASN A 817 9.74 -5.57 -18.98
N GLY A 818 10.95 -5.32 -19.47
CA GLY A 818 11.91 -6.39 -19.80
C GLY A 818 12.53 -7.03 -18.56
N ASP A 819 13.05 -6.16 -17.68
CA ASP A 819 13.89 -6.49 -16.50
C ASP A 819 15.35 -6.85 -16.89
N ASP A 820 15.91 -8.01 -16.55
CA ASP A 820 17.34 -8.33 -16.80
C ASP A 820 17.56 -9.06 -18.17
N GLY A 821 17.77 -8.32 -19.27
CA GLY A 821 17.51 -8.85 -20.61
C GLY A 821 18.40 -8.40 -21.79
N HIS A 822 17.76 -8.40 -22.97
CA HIS A 822 18.20 -7.96 -24.30
C HIS A 822 16.97 -8.07 -25.23
N ASP A 823 15.94 -7.29 -24.92
CA ASP A 823 14.54 -7.65 -25.07
C ASP A 823 13.85 -6.98 -26.24
N SER A 824 12.69 -7.50 -26.62
CA SER A 824 11.86 -6.92 -27.68
C SER A 824 10.45 -6.61 -27.17
N LEU A 825 10.23 -5.36 -26.80
CA LEU A 825 8.98 -4.84 -26.25
C LEU A 825 8.17 -4.13 -27.35
N LYS A 826 6.88 -4.46 -27.44
CA LYS A 826 5.98 -3.90 -28.44
C LYS A 826 4.59 -3.61 -27.89
N GLY A 827 4.22 -2.34 -27.91
CA GLY A 827 2.89 -1.83 -27.58
C GLY A 827 1.82 -2.10 -28.65
N GLY A 828 0.64 -1.53 -28.41
CA GLY A 828 -0.58 -1.70 -29.18
C GLY A 828 -0.87 -0.53 -30.14
N SER A 829 -1.85 0.29 -29.78
CA SER A 829 -2.25 1.50 -30.54
C SER A 829 -2.94 2.55 -29.64
N LEU A 830 -2.62 2.50 -28.35
CA LEU A 830 -3.09 3.37 -27.27
C LEU A 830 -1.87 3.64 -26.38
N LYS A 831 -2.03 4.62 -25.49
CA LYS A 831 -0.97 5.14 -24.61
C LYS A 831 -0.34 4.07 -23.72
N ASP A 832 0.79 3.56 -24.16
CA ASP A 832 1.50 2.46 -23.50
C ASP A 832 2.68 2.96 -22.65
N THR A 833 3.20 2.08 -21.80
CA THR A 833 4.45 2.30 -21.07
C THR A 833 5.34 1.08 -21.21
N LEU A 834 6.47 1.26 -21.87
CA LEU A 834 7.50 0.27 -22.13
C LEU A 834 8.74 0.64 -21.32
N SER A 835 9.33 -0.35 -20.66
CA SER A 835 10.56 -0.25 -19.90
C SER A 835 11.45 -1.41 -20.32
N GLY A 836 12.68 -1.15 -20.74
CA GLY A 836 13.70 -2.17 -20.94
C GLY A 836 14.13 -2.76 -19.59
N GLY A 837 15.28 -2.35 -19.10
CA GLY A 837 15.77 -2.71 -17.77
C GLY A 837 17.28 -2.71 -17.72
N THR A 838 17.91 -3.89 -17.80
CA THR A 838 19.36 -4.00 -17.99
C THR A 838 19.70 -4.77 -19.26
N GLY A 839 20.51 -4.16 -20.12
CA GLY A 839 20.95 -4.74 -21.39
C GLY A 839 20.30 -4.07 -22.60
N ASN A 840 21.00 -4.12 -23.74
CA ASN A 840 20.56 -3.56 -25.02
C ASN A 840 19.19 -4.11 -25.51
N ASP A 841 18.15 -3.29 -25.39
CA ASP A 841 16.75 -3.64 -25.65
C ASP A 841 16.19 -2.95 -26.92
N SER A 842 15.00 -3.36 -27.35
CA SER A 842 14.26 -2.76 -28.47
C SER A 842 12.80 -2.52 -28.13
N LEU A 843 12.44 -1.25 -27.95
CA LEU A 843 11.12 -0.78 -27.51
C LEU A 843 10.35 -0.14 -28.67
N GLN A 844 9.08 -0.52 -28.85
CA GLN A 844 8.22 -0.02 -29.93
C GLN A 844 6.83 0.34 -29.39
N GLY A 845 6.54 1.63 -29.17
CA GLY A 845 5.24 2.09 -28.65
C GLY A 845 4.09 1.82 -29.62
N MET A 846 4.30 2.20 -30.88
CA MET A 846 3.38 2.22 -32.03
C MET A 846 2.51 3.47 -32.15
N GLY A 847 1.95 4.02 -31.06
CA GLY A 847 1.32 5.33 -31.10
C GLY A 847 0.07 5.56 -30.23
N ASP A 848 -0.43 6.80 -30.36
CA ASP A 848 -1.25 7.59 -29.44
C ASP A 848 -0.39 8.54 -28.57
N ALA A 849 0.17 8.12 -27.44
CA ALA A 849 1.16 8.91 -26.68
C ALA A 849 1.85 8.03 -25.64
N ASP A 850 2.97 7.43 -26.04
CA ASP A 850 3.59 6.32 -25.33
C ASP A 850 4.77 6.78 -24.48
N LYS A 851 5.23 5.92 -23.58
CA LYS A 851 6.49 6.11 -22.83
C LYS A 851 7.40 4.93 -23.08
N LEU A 852 8.61 5.18 -23.53
CA LEU A 852 9.66 4.20 -23.73
C LEU A 852 10.85 4.61 -22.86
N PHE A 853 11.18 3.78 -21.87
CA PHE A 853 12.35 3.94 -21.02
C PHE A 853 13.32 2.79 -21.30
N GLY A 854 14.55 3.06 -21.75
CA GLY A 854 15.57 2.02 -21.91
C GLY A 854 16.07 1.50 -20.55
N GLN A 855 16.58 2.43 -19.75
CA GLN A 855 17.25 2.29 -18.45
C GLN A 855 18.78 2.09 -18.54
N ASP A 856 19.29 0.86 -18.45
CA ASP A 856 20.74 0.57 -18.38
C ASP A 856 21.24 -0.23 -19.61
N ASP A 857 22.46 0.10 -20.06
CA ASP A 857 23.14 -0.34 -21.30
C ASP A 857 22.83 0.49 -22.56
N ASN A 858 22.40 -0.03 -23.72
CA ASN A 858 22.28 0.79 -24.95
C ASN A 858 21.17 0.31 -25.90
N ASP A 859 20.10 1.09 -26.01
CA ASP A 859 18.78 0.62 -26.44
C ASP A 859 18.32 1.18 -27.79
N THR A 860 17.26 0.59 -28.34
CA THR A 860 16.65 1.00 -29.61
C THR A 860 15.18 1.39 -29.42
N LEU A 861 14.90 2.69 -29.47
CA LEU A 861 13.57 3.27 -29.18
C LEU A 861 12.85 3.70 -30.46
N LEU A 862 11.62 3.24 -30.64
CA LEU A 862 10.69 3.68 -31.69
C LEU A 862 9.34 4.05 -31.04
N GLY A 863 9.06 5.35 -30.90
CA GLY A 863 7.76 5.83 -30.41
C GLY A 863 6.63 5.38 -31.34
N GLY A 864 6.57 5.97 -32.53
CA GLY A 864 5.57 5.64 -33.56
C GLY A 864 4.80 6.88 -33.98
N THR A 865 3.47 6.80 -34.00
CA THR A 865 2.62 7.97 -34.33
C THR A 865 1.92 8.51 -33.09
N GLY A 866 2.45 9.56 -32.47
CA GLY A 866 1.92 10.02 -31.19
C GLY A 866 2.47 11.35 -30.69
N SER A 867 2.69 11.40 -29.38
CA SER A 867 3.38 12.48 -28.68
C SER A 867 4.06 11.82 -27.50
N ASP A 868 5.14 11.12 -27.82
CA ASP A 868 5.70 10.07 -26.98
C ASP A 868 6.76 10.63 -26.03
N THR A 869 7.30 9.79 -25.15
CA THR A 869 8.50 10.07 -24.36
C THR A 869 9.50 8.96 -24.62
N LEU A 870 10.67 9.34 -25.13
CA LEU A 870 11.76 8.45 -25.53
C LEU A 870 12.95 8.78 -24.62
N ASP A 871 13.16 7.96 -23.60
CA ASP A 871 14.17 8.13 -22.55
C ASP A 871 15.14 6.95 -22.64
N GLY A 872 16.38 7.16 -23.09
CA GLY A 872 17.39 6.10 -23.19
C GLY A 872 17.81 5.65 -21.79
N GLY A 873 18.56 6.49 -21.09
CA GLY A 873 18.69 6.40 -19.63
C GLY A 873 20.11 6.66 -19.12
N THR A 874 20.80 5.59 -18.70
CA THR A 874 22.20 5.64 -18.26
C THR A 874 23.19 5.21 -19.35
N GLY A 875 22.67 4.95 -20.55
CA GLY A 875 23.42 4.46 -21.70
C GLY A 875 24.44 5.44 -22.28
N THR A 876 25.10 4.98 -23.34
CA THR A 876 26.19 5.73 -24.02
C THR A 876 26.14 5.61 -25.54
N GLY A 877 24.99 5.19 -26.06
CA GLY A 877 24.79 4.77 -27.43
C GLY A 877 23.32 4.47 -27.73
N ASP A 878 22.40 5.06 -26.95
CA ASP A 878 20.97 4.86 -27.11
C ASP A 878 20.52 5.43 -28.46
N LEU A 879 19.65 4.70 -29.15
CA LEU A 879 19.30 4.92 -30.55
C LEU A 879 17.79 5.11 -30.73
N ILE A 880 17.38 6.33 -31.05
CA ILE A 880 16.04 6.55 -31.62
C ILE A 880 16.04 6.07 -33.07
N VAL A 881 15.01 5.31 -33.47
CA VAL A 881 14.75 4.95 -34.87
C VAL A 881 13.37 5.47 -35.25
N ASP A 882 13.26 6.26 -36.30
CA ASP A 882 11.97 6.67 -36.87
C ASP A 882 11.99 6.77 -38.41
N SER A 883 10.82 6.67 -39.03
CA SER A 883 10.66 6.76 -40.48
C SER A 883 9.30 7.34 -40.89
N GLY A 884 9.28 8.24 -41.89
CA GLY A 884 8.03 8.82 -42.36
C GLY A 884 8.18 9.79 -43.53
N ASN A 885 7.16 9.82 -44.40
CA ASN A 885 7.10 10.75 -45.53
C ASN A 885 6.64 12.16 -45.07
N VAL A 886 7.40 12.75 -44.14
CA VAL A 886 7.12 14.00 -43.42
C VAL A 886 8.40 14.83 -43.23
N HIS A 887 8.27 16.05 -42.71
CA HIS A 887 9.44 16.78 -42.22
C HIS A 887 9.72 16.37 -40.79
N PHE A 888 10.96 16.00 -40.50
CA PHE A 888 11.46 15.73 -39.15
C PHE A 888 12.29 16.90 -38.63
N THR A 889 12.24 17.14 -37.32
CA THR A 889 13.20 18.00 -36.62
C THR A 889 13.51 17.39 -35.26
N LEU A 890 14.80 17.19 -35.00
CA LEU A 890 15.37 16.55 -33.81
C LEU A 890 16.25 17.57 -33.07
N THR A 891 16.09 17.60 -31.75
CA THR A 891 16.95 18.34 -30.81
C THR A 891 17.30 17.43 -29.63
N ASN A 892 18.21 17.85 -28.77
CA ASN A 892 18.53 17.16 -27.51
C ASN A 892 17.35 16.99 -26.52
N SER A 893 16.14 17.47 -26.84
CA SER A 893 14.96 17.31 -25.98
C SER A 893 13.65 17.04 -26.73
N LEU A 894 13.67 16.96 -28.06
CA LEU A 894 12.45 16.88 -28.87
C LEU A 894 12.69 16.20 -30.23
N LEU A 895 11.85 15.24 -30.58
CA LEU A 895 11.62 14.80 -31.96
C LEU A 895 10.25 15.33 -32.43
N THR A 896 10.14 15.62 -33.71
CA THR A 896 8.88 15.97 -34.38
C THR A 896 8.84 15.34 -35.75
N GLY A 897 7.65 14.89 -36.19
CA GLY A 897 7.46 14.31 -37.52
C GLY A 897 6.23 13.40 -37.58
N ASN A 898 6.38 12.17 -37.10
CA ASN A 898 5.24 11.28 -36.85
C ASN A 898 4.43 11.70 -35.61
N GLY A 899 5.06 12.50 -34.74
CA GLY A 899 4.44 13.10 -33.57
C GLY A 899 5.08 14.41 -33.12
N THR A 900 5.14 14.56 -31.80
CA THR A 900 5.86 15.62 -31.08
C THR A 900 6.27 15.02 -29.75
N ASP A 901 7.50 14.52 -29.71
CA ASP A 901 7.93 13.45 -28.82
C ASP A 901 9.09 13.97 -27.98
N VAL A 902 9.02 13.77 -26.66
CA VAL A 902 10.06 14.24 -25.73
C VAL A 902 11.24 13.28 -25.79
N VAL A 903 12.44 13.81 -26.00
CA VAL A 903 13.69 13.03 -26.00
C VAL A 903 14.43 13.30 -24.70
N VAL A 904 14.95 12.26 -24.06
CA VAL A 904 15.76 12.33 -22.83
C VAL A 904 16.88 11.31 -22.94
N ALA A 905 18.13 11.70 -22.63
CA ALA A 905 19.29 10.80 -22.59
C ALA A 905 19.39 9.82 -23.79
N VAL A 906 19.63 10.36 -25.00
CA VAL A 906 19.83 9.58 -26.23
C VAL A 906 21.04 10.11 -27.00
N GLU A 907 22.01 9.25 -27.33
CA GLU A 907 23.27 9.62 -28.01
C GLU A 907 23.23 9.47 -29.53
N ALA A 908 22.23 8.77 -30.09
CA ALA A 908 22.12 8.53 -31.53
C ALA A 908 20.68 8.56 -32.06
N ALA A 909 20.52 8.92 -33.34
CA ALA A 909 19.23 8.76 -34.03
C ALA A 909 19.39 8.29 -35.49
N GLN A 910 18.55 7.37 -35.92
CA GLN A 910 18.36 7.03 -37.33
C GLN A 910 16.97 7.50 -37.79
N ILE A 911 16.93 8.49 -38.68
CA ILE A 911 15.69 9.07 -39.21
C ILE A 911 15.65 8.90 -40.72
N THR A 912 14.58 8.26 -41.22
CA THR A 912 14.33 8.05 -42.66
C THR A 912 13.14 8.89 -43.12
N GLY A 913 13.28 9.58 -44.25
CA GLY A 913 12.21 10.30 -44.91
C GLY A 913 11.26 9.38 -45.69
N GLY A 914 10.99 9.73 -46.94
CA GLY A 914 10.17 8.94 -47.84
C GLY A 914 10.14 9.53 -49.25
N ILE A 915 9.19 9.06 -50.07
CA ILE A 915 9.07 9.36 -51.50
C ILE A 915 8.57 10.78 -51.85
N SER A 916 8.92 11.80 -51.07
CA SER A 916 8.52 13.19 -51.25
C SER A 916 9.51 14.12 -50.60
N ASN A 917 9.70 15.32 -51.17
CA ASN A 917 10.52 16.41 -50.64
C ASN A 917 10.39 16.59 -49.11
N ASN A 918 11.31 16.00 -48.35
CA ASN A 918 11.35 16.01 -46.90
C ASN A 918 12.45 16.94 -46.39
N LYS A 919 12.41 17.20 -45.09
CA LYS A 919 13.44 17.97 -44.38
C LYS A 919 13.72 17.20 -43.11
N LEU A 920 14.95 16.76 -42.92
CA LEU A 920 15.42 16.06 -41.73
C LEU A 920 16.44 16.98 -41.08
N ASP A 921 16.10 17.56 -39.94
CA ASP A 921 16.89 18.63 -39.32
C ASP A 921 17.25 18.28 -37.88
N ALA A 922 18.49 17.83 -37.68
CA ALA A 922 19.08 17.52 -36.38
C ALA A 922 19.95 18.68 -35.86
N SER A 923 19.77 19.91 -36.34
CA SER A 923 20.71 21.02 -36.09
C SER A 923 20.84 21.49 -34.64
N GLU A 924 19.99 21.02 -33.74
CA GLU A 924 20.05 21.25 -32.29
C GLU A 924 20.21 19.92 -31.49
N PHE A 925 20.61 18.83 -32.15
CA PHE A 925 21.05 17.58 -31.53
C PHE A 925 22.59 17.53 -31.45
N SER A 926 23.13 16.93 -30.39
CA SER A 926 24.59 16.81 -30.17
C SER A 926 25.10 15.37 -30.15
N GLY A 927 24.22 14.38 -30.31
CA GLY A 927 24.60 13.01 -30.64
C GLY A 927 24.85 12.83 -32.14
N ASN A 928 25.17 11.59 -32.55
CA ASN A 928 25.41 11.26 -33.96
C ASN A 928 24.09 10.89 -34.67
N VAL A 929 23.85 11.38 -35.89
CA VAL A 929 22.64 11.02 -36.66
C VAL A 929 22.93 10.29 -37.97
N THR A 930 22.06 9.34 -38.31
CA THR A 930 21.93 8.79 -39.65
C THR A 930 20.65 9.31 -40.28
N LEU A 931 20.77 10.16 -41.30
CA LEU A 931 19.63 10.78 -42.00
C LEU A 931 19.56 10.27 -43.44
N ILE A 932 18.39 9.77 -43.85
CA ILE A 932 18.17 9.18 -45.18
C ILE A 932 16.97 9.86 -45.85
N GLY A 933 17.17 10.51 -47.01
CA GLY A 933 16.12 11.20 -47.78
C GLY A 933 15.18 10.27 -48.55
N ASP A 934 15.72 9.13 -49.01
CA ASP A 934 15.04 8.09 -49.80
C ASP A 934 14.75 8.55 -51.26
N ALA A 935 13.79 9.45 -51.51
CA ALA A 935 13.52 9.95 -52.87
C ALA A 935 12.67 11.25 -52.91
N GLY A 936 13.30 12.38 -53.25
CA GLY A 936 12.62 13.67 -53.34
C GLY A 936 13.44 14.79 -54.00
N ASN A 937 13.35 15.97 -53.40
CA ASN A 937 14.44 16.95 -53.40
C ASN A 937 14.52 17.40 -51.95
N ASP A 938 15.41 16.77 -51.21
CA ASP A 938 15.35 16.70 -49.76
C ASP A 938 16.34 17.66 -49.11
N THR A 939 16.19 17.90 -47.81
CA THR A 939 17.09 18.77 -47.05
C THR A 939 17.47 18.09 -45.74
N LEU A 940 18.69 17.56 -45.69
CA LEU A 940 19.25 16.83 -44.56
C LEU A 940 20.25 17.73 -43.85
N ILE A 941 20.10 17.92 -42.54
CA ILE A 941 20.96 18.80 -41.74
C ILE A 941 21.38 18.05 -40.48
N GLY A 942 22.68 17.85 -40.31
CA GLY A 942 23.32 17.27 -39.14
C GLY A 942 23.42 18.22 -37.94
N GLY A 943 23.91 17.66 -36.84
CA GLY A 943 24.00 18.30 -35.53
C GLY A 943 25.37 18.90 -35.27
N ALA A 944 26.10 18.26 -34.34
CA ALA A 944 27.50 18.49 -34.00
C ALA A 944 28.20 17.18 -33.56
N GLY A 945 27.70 16.05 -34.07
CA GLY A 945 28.30 14.71 -33.94
C GLY A 945 28.92 14.29 -35.28
N ASN A 946 29.42 13.05 -35.35
CA ASN A 946 29.94 12.48 -36.59
C ASN A 946 28.79 11.84 -37.37
N ASP A 947 28.18 12.58 -38.29
CA ASP A 947 26.88 12.23 -38.90
C ASP A 947 27.00 11.48 -40.23
N SER A 948 25.97 10.70 -40.58
CA SER A 948 25.86 9.97 -41.86
C SER A 948 24.61 10.39 -42.62
N LEU A 949 24.79 11.27 -43.61
CA LEU A 949 23.70 11.83 -44.44
C LEU A 949 23.67 11.19 -45.83
N GLN A 950 22.47 10.82 -46.30
CA GLN A 950 22.27 10.19 -47.60
C GLN A 950 21.00 10.72 -48.29
N GLY A 951 21.13 11.43 -49.41
CA GLY A 951 19.98 11.97 -50.18
C GLY A 951 19.27 10.91 -51.03
N ASP A 952 20.05 9.98 -51.59
CA ASP A 952 19.62 8.95 -52.55
C ASP A 952 19.10 9.48 -53.89
N VAL A 953 17.79 9.66 -54.09
CA VAL A 953 17.21 9.86 -55.43
C VAL A 953 16.54 11.22 -55.58
N GLY A 954 17.35 12.25 -55.87
CA GLY A 954 16.81 13.58 -56.13
C GLY A 954 17.80 14.62 -56.69
N SER A 955 17.71 15.79 -56.09
CA SER A 955 18.67 16.89 -56.22
C SER A 955 18.58 17.62 -54.89
N ASP A 956 19.41 17.16 -53.96
CA ASP A 956 19.20 17.25 -52.53
C ASP A 956 20.19 18.24 -51.88
N SER A 957 19.88 18.66 -50.67
CA SER A 957 20.66 19.62 -49.90
C SER A 957 21.12 18.98 -48.59
N LEU A 958 22.33 18.40 -48.61
CA LEU A 958 22.92 17.75 -47.45
C LEU A 958 23.90 18.70 -46.75
N LYS A 959 23.75 18.85 -45.44
CA LYS A 959 24.69 19.58 -44.61
C LYS A 959 25.05 18.75 -43.39
N GLY A 960 26.32 18.40 -43.21
CA GLY A 960 26.85 17.73 -42.02
C GLY A 960 26.85 18.68 -40.82
N ARG A 961 28.01 19.06 -40.29
CA ARG A 961 28.38 20.41 -39.84
C ARG A 961 29.73 20.48 -39.13
N ASP A 962 29.77 19.99 -37.89
CA ASP A 962 30.86 20.14 -36.93
C ASP A 962 31.10 18.71 -36.43
N GLY A 963 32.09 17.99 -36.95
CA GLY A 963 32.30 16.54 -36.75
C GLY A 963 33.03 15.88 -37.92
N ASP A 964 33.50 14.63 -37.78
CA ASP A 964 34.03 13.89 -38.95
C ASP A 964 32.84 13.25 -39.73
N ASP A 965 32.23 13.98 -40.67
CA ASP A 965 30.97 13.57 -41.31
C ASP A 965 31.12 12.65 -42.54
N LEU A 966 30.03 11.94 -42.89
CA LEU A 966 29.87 11.14 -44.10
C LEU A 966 28.62 11.54 -44.91
N LEU A 967 28.82 12.27 -46.02
CA LEU A 967 27.74 12.71 -46.91
C LEU A 967 27.74 11.94 -48.25
N LYS A 968 26.55 11.51 -48.72
CA LYS A 968 26.36 10.81 -50.01
C LYS A 968 25.14 11.34 -50.78
N GLY A 969 25.30 11.66 -52.08
CA GLY A 969 24.27 12.34 -52.86
C GLY A 969 23.91 11.74 -54.23
N GLY A 970 23.10 12.54 -54.93
CA GLY A 970 22.70 12.46 -56.35
C GLY A 970 23.14 13.71 -57.15
N ASN A 971 22.21 14.59 -57.55
CA ASN A 971 22.49 15.85 -58.28
C ASN A 971 22.50 17.06 -57.32
N ASP A 972 23.47 17.11 -56.42
CA ASP A 972 23.22 17.67 -55.09
C ASP A 972 24.11 18.85 -54.69
N THR A 973 23.75 19.49 -53.57
CA THR A 973 24.61 20.42 -52.83
C THR A 973 24.95 19.81 -51.47
N LEU A 974 26.21 19.40 -51.29
CA LEU A 974 26.75 18.79 -50.08
C LEU A 974 27.73 19.77 -49.43
N THR A 975 27.56 20.05 -48.14
CA THR A 975 28.38 21.04 -47.42
C THR A 975 28.60 20.63 -45.97
N THR A 976 29.83 20.33 -45.59
CA THR A 976 30.21 20.09 -44.19
C THR A 976 30.76 21.38 -43.57
N GLY A 977 31.68 21.35 -42.60
CA GLY A 977 32.08 22.57 -41.89
C GLY A 977 33.41 22.51 -41.13
N THR A 978 33.54 21.68 -40.11
CA THR A 978 34.80 21.51 -39.36
C THR A 978 35.06 20.07 -38.96
N ASP A 979 36.35 19.73 -38.88
CA ASP A 979 36.88 18.37 -38.68
C ASP A 979 36.83 17.54 -40.00
N ASN A 980 37.18 16.26 -40.01
CA ASN A 980 37.76 15.61 -41.21
C ASN A 980 36.71 14.85 -42.05
N ASP A 981 36.13 15.55 -43.02
CA ASP A 981 34.92 15.10 -43.72
C ASP A 981 35.15 14.09 -44.85
N THR A 982 34.13 13.28 -45.15
CA THR A 982 34.06 12.41 -46.33
C THR A 982 32.80 12.67 -47.14
N ILE A 983 32.94 13.16 -48.38
CA ILE A 983 31.83 13.63 -49.21
C ILE A 983 31.83 12.94 -50.58
N ASN A 984 30.67 12.41 -50.99
CA ASN A 984 30.44 11.73 -52.25
C ASN A 984 29.26 12.35 -53.02
N GLY A 985 29.52 13.03 -54.13
CA GLY A 985 28.50 13.61 -55.03
C GLY A 985 27.68 12.54 -55.74
N GLY A 986 28.33 11.76 -56.60
CA GLY A 986 27.83 10.46 -57.07
C GLY A 986 27.42 10.46 -58.55
N ASN A 987 26.23 10.97 -58.85
CA ASN A 987 25.71 11.01 -60.22
C ASN A 987 25.00 12.34 -60.50
N GLY A 988 25.72 13.39 -60.86
CA GLY A 988 25.10 14.71 -61.02
C GLY A 988 25.90 15.78 -61.72
N ASN A 989 25.90 16.98 -61.15
CA ASN A 989 26.73 18.14 -61.50
C ASN A 989 26.85 18.93 -60.20
N ASP A 990 27.71 18.45 -59.31
CA ASP A 990 27.49 18.57 -57.88
C ASP A 990 28.27 19.72 -57.26
N LEU A 991 27.77 20.25 -56.14
CA LEU A 991 28.47 21.27 -55.36
C LEU A 991 28.94 20.67 -54.04
N LEU A 992 30.25 20.45 -53.94
CA LEU A 992 30.92 19.75 -52.85
C LEU A 992 31.81 20.73 -52.08
N LEU A 993 31.49 21.01 -50.82
CA LEU A 993 32.22 21.95 -49.96
C LEU A 993 32.64 21.27 -48.63
N GLY A 994 33.94 21.14 -48.37
CA GLY A 994 34.49 20.56 -47.13
C GLY A 994 34.44 21.54 -45.95
N GLY A 995 35.32 22.55 -45.97
CA GLY A 995 35.32 23.61 -44.96
C GLY A 995 36.65 23.74 -44.25
N ILE A 996 36.80 23.10 -43.08
CA ILE A 996 37.97 23.21 -42.20
C ILE A 996 38.33 21.83 -41.60
N GLY A 997 38.95 20.96 -42.40
CA GLY A 997 39.36 19.63 -41.96
C GLY A 997 40.62 19.10 -42.62
N ASN A 998 40.58 17.87 -43.14
CA ASN A 998 41.58 17.28 -44.03
C ASN A 998 40.82 16.35 -44.97
N ASP A 999 40.04 16.96 -45.86
CA ASP A 999 38.75 16.40 -46.26
C ASP A 999 38.87 15.47 -47.49
N ALA A 1000 38.00 14.47 -47.59
CA ALA A 1000 37.98 13.47 -48.67
C ALA A 1000 36.73 13.64 -49.55
N LEU A 1001 36.83 14.45 -50.61
CA LEU A 1001 35.71 14.79 -51.51
C LEU A 1001 35.83 14.03 -52.83
N SER A 1002 34.70 13.54 -53.37
CA SER A 1002 34.64 12.86 -54.67
C SER A 1002 33.34 13.16 -55.44
N GLY A 1003 33.44 13.69 -56.66
CA GLY A 1003 32.30 14.00 -57.54
C GLY A 1003 31.70 12.78 -58.25
N PHE A 1004 32.58 11.86 -58.70
CA PHE A 1004 32.28 10.63 -59.44
C PHE A 1004 31.81 10.80 -60.88
N THR A 1005 30.61 11.33 -61.16
CA THR A 1005 30.11 11.42 -62.56
C THR A 1005 29.24 12.64 -62.79
N GLY A 1006 29.71 13.59 -63.60
CA GLY A 1006 29.09 14.90 -63.69
C GLY A 1006 30.07 15.99 -64.09
N ASN A 1007 29.64 17.25 -64.05
CA ASN A 1007 30.54 18.40 -64.19
C ASN A 1007 30.54 19.13 -62.84
N ASP A 1008 31.47 18.76 -61.98
CA ASP A 1008 31.35 18.99 -60.54
C ASP A 1008 32.15 20.22 -60.09
N THR A 1009 31.70 20.86 -59.01
CA THR A 1009 32.39 22.00 -58.37
C THR A 1009 32.76 21.60 -56.95
N ILE A 1010 34.06 21.38 -56.75
CA ILE A 1010 34.62 20.83 -55.51
C ILE A 1010 35.52 21.87 -54.86
N ASN A 1011 35.33 22.12 -53.57
CA ASN A 1011 36.20 22.95 -52.76
C ASN A 1011 36.48 22.24 -51.44
N GLY A 1012 37.74 21.94 -51.13
CA GLY A 1012 38.15 21.45 -49.81
C GLY A 1012 37.94 22.55 -48.77
N GLY A 1013 39.00 23.25 -48.39
CA GLY A 1013 38.89 24.61 -47.87
C GLY A 1013 40.06 25.05 -47.03
N ALA A 1014 40.32 24.36 -45.93
CA ALA A 1014 41.29 24.81 -44.93
C ALA A 1014 41.96 23.67 -44.16
N GLY A 1015 42.57 22.73 -44.89
CA GLY A 1015 43.53 21.78 -44.34
C GLY A 1015 44.37 21.10 -45.41
N ASN A 1016 44.53 19.78 -45.34
CA ASN A 1016 45.33 19.02 -46.30
C ASN A 1016 44.42 18.06 -47.07
N ASP A 1017 43.70 18.60 -48.03
CA ASP A 1017 42.48 17.99 -48.56
C ASP A 1017 42.79 17.01 -49.71
N THR A 1018 41.91 16.03 -49.94
CA THR A 1018 41.99 15.06 -51.02
C THR A 1018 40.71 15.11 -51.86
N LEU A 1019 40.80 15.73 -53.03
CA LEU A 1019 39.69 15.99 -53.93
C LEU A 1019 39.80 15.12 -55.18
N TYR A 1020 38.71 14.49 -55.58
CA TYR A 1020 38.57 13.78 -56.85
C TYR A 1020 37.35 14.32 -57.61
N GLY A 1021 37.52 14.69 -58.88
CA GLY A 1021 36.42 14.98 -59.80
C GLY A 1021 35.70 13.69 -60.19
N GLY A 1022 35.80 13.31 -61.46
CA GLY A 1022 35.41 11.98 -61.91
C GLY A 1022 35.30 11.87 -63.43
N ASP A 1023 34.12 11.51 -63.91
CA ASP A 1023 33.78 11.49 -65.34
C ASP A 1023 33.02 12.78 -65.76
N GLY A 1024 33.75 13.88 -65.98
CA GLY A 1024 33.27 15.06 -66.71
C GLY A 1024 34.22 16.26 -66.60
N ASN A 1025 33.71 17.49 -66.76
CA ASN A 1025 34.54 18.70 -66.82
C ASN A 1025 34.52 19.45 -65.49
N ASP A 1026 35.44 19.12 -64.59
CA ASP A 1026 35.31 19.47 -63.18
C ASP A 1026 36.07 20.75 -62.78
N ASN A 1027 35.65 21.39 -61.69
CA ASN A 1027 36.28 22.58 -61.12
C ASN A 1027 36.65 22.33 -59.65
N LEU A 1028 37.91 21.95 -59.43
CA LEU A 1028 38.49 21.61 -58.12
C LEU A 1028 39.28 22.80 -57.55
N LEU A 1029 38.95 23.17 -56.33
CA LEU A 1029 39.59 24.18 -55.51
C LEU A 1029 40.17 23.48 -54.27
N GLY A 1030 41.49 23.48 -54.08
CA GLY A 1030 42.12 22.95 -52.86
C GLY A 1030 41.71 23.77 -51.64
N GLY A 1031 42.52 24.77 -51.31
CA GLY A 1031 42.15 25.71 -50.26
C GLY A 1031 43.36 26.30 -49.56
N ALA A 1032 43.57 25.91 -48.31
CA ALA A 1032 44.57 26.49 -47.42
C ALA A 1032 45.37 25.44 -46.64
N GLY A 1033 46.09 24.55 -47.34
CA GLY A 1033 47.18 23.77 -46.74
C GLY A 1033 48.06 23.01 -47.73
N SER A 1034 47.86 21.72 -47.95
CA SER A 1034 48.77 20.92 -48.81
C SER A 1034 48.00 19.80 -49.52
N ASP A 1035 47.31 20.21 -50.58
CA ASP A 1035 46.14 19.47 -51.07
C ASP A 1035 46.51 18.49 -52.19
N THR A 1036 45.72 17.43 -52.35
CA THR A 1036 45.77 16.51 -53.49
C THR A 1036 44.49 16.63 -54.31
N CYS A 1037 44.58 17.31 -55.45
CA CYS A 1037 43.47 17.41 -56.41
C CYS A 1037 43.69 16.45 -57.58
N LEU A 1038 42.72 15.59 -57.83
CA LEU A 1038 42.66 14.68 -58.96
C LEU A 1038 41.42 15.06 -59.79
N GLY A 1039 41.58 15.43 -61.07
CA GLY A 1039 40.45 15.72 -61.96
C GLY A 1039 39.76 14.43 -62.38
N GLY A 1040 39.95 14.00 -63.61
CA GLY A 1040 39.63 12.62 -63.99
C GLY A 1040 39.57 12.40 -65.50
N ASN A 1041 38.37 12.26 -66.03
CA ASN A 1041 38.07 12.03 -67.44
C ASN A 1041 37.26 13.19 -68.06
N GLY A 1042 37.85 14.38 -68.15
CA GLY A 1042 37.31 15.49 -68.95
C GLY A 1042 38.21 16.71 -68.97
N ASP A 1043 37.66 17.87 -69.37
CA ASP A 1043 38.41 19.13 -69.50
C ASP A 1043 38.33 19.94 -68.19
N ASP A 1044 39.20 19.61 -67.23
CA ASP A 1044 39.14 20.03 -65.83
C ASP A 1044 39.85 21.36 -65.52
N THR A 1045 39.48 21.99 -64.42
CA THR A 1045 40.16 23.14 -63.80
C THR A 1045 40.55 22.80 -62.36
N LEU A 1046 41.85 22.66 -62.08
CA LEU A 1046 42.39 22.36 -60.75
C LEU A 1046 43.16 23.58 -60.21
N ASN A 1047 42.80 24.06 -59.01
CA ASN A 1047 43.39 25.23 -58.38
C ASN A 1047 43.68 24.96 -56.89
N GLY A 1048 44.94 24.61 -56.56
CA GLY A 1048 45.33 24.25 -55.18
C GLY A 1048 45.27 25.44 -54.20
N GLN A 1049 45.47 26.66 -54.71
CA GLN A 1049 45.52 27.90 -53.95
C GLN A 1049 46.69 28.01 -52.94
N GLY A 1050 46.61 27.33 -51.79
CA GLY A 1050 47.09 27.88 -50.52
C GLY A 1050 48.26 27.21 -49.81
N GLY A 1051 49.02 26.33 -50.45
CA GLY A 1051 50.30 25.89 -49.87
C GLY A 1051 51.16 25.00 -50.76
N VAL A 1052 51.23 23.69 -50.49
CA VAL A 1052 52.13 22.77 -51.23
C VAL A 1052 51.35 21.63 -51.86
N ASP A 1053 50.81 21.92 -53.04
CA ASP A 1053 49.72 21.14 -53.62
C ASP A 1053 50.18 20.16 -54.71
N LYS A 1054 49.41 19.08 -54.87
CA LYS A 1054 49.60 17.99 -55.83
C LYS A 1054 48.36 17.90 -56.73
N LEU A 1055 48.46 18.51 -57.90
CA LEU A 1055 47.39 18.56 -58.89
C LEU A 1055 47.63 17.56 -60.05
N SER A 1056 46.65 16.73 -60.40
CA SER A 1056 46.66 15.88 -61.60
C SER A 1056 45.27 15.82 -62.23
N GLY A 1057 45.09 16.33 -63.45
CA GLY A 1057 43.80 16.24 -64.16
C GLY A 1057 43.63 14.95 -65.00
N ASP A 1058 44.59 14.04 -64.92
CA ASP A 1058 44.63 12.75 -65.63
C ASP A 1058 44.30 12.77 -67.15
N ALA A 1059 43.04 12.76 -67.59
CA ALA A 1059 42.64 12.49 -68.98
C ALA A 1059 41.76 13.56 -69.67
N GLY A 1060 42.29 14.77 -69.91
CA GLY A 1060 41.69 15.76 -70.82
C GLY A 1060 42.51 17.04 -71.03
N VAL A 1061 41.86 18.17 -71.36
CA VAL A 1061 42.51 19.47 -71.64
C VAL A 1061 42.48 20.38 -70.42
N ASN A 1062 43.36 20.08 -69.46
CA ASN A 1062 43.21 20.56 -68.09
C ASN A 1062 43.98 21.85 -67.79
N VAL A 1063 43.37 22.69 -66.93
CA VAL A 1063 43.91 23.95 -66.41
C VAL A 1063 44.42 23.74 -64.99
N PHE A 1064 45.59 24.31 -64.69
CA PHE A 1064 46.25 24.18 -63.39
C PHE A 1064 46.63 25.55 -62.83
N ILE A 1065 46.28 25.81 -61.57
CA ILE A 1065 46.51 27.08 -60.86
C ILE A 1065 47.10 26.78 -59.46
N ASP A 1066 48.18 27.47 -59.14
CA ASP A 1066 48.94 27.41 -57.87
C ASP A 1066 49.63 28.78 -57.71
N ILE A 1067 49.64 29.32 -56.49
CA ILE A 1067 50.24 30.61 -56.15
C ILE A 1067 51.27 30.56 -54.99
N ALA A 1068 51.61 29.36 -54.48
CA ALA A 1068 52.25 29.16 -53.17
C ALA A 1068 53.52 28.27 -53.15
N ASP A 1069 54.16 28.06 -54.31
CA ASP A 1069 55.55 27.56 -54.48
C ASP A 1069 55.72 26.02 -54.50
N ARG A 1070 55.64 25.45 -55.72
CA ARG A 1070 56.28 24.19 -56.19
C ARG A 1070 55.45 22.88 -56.09
N VAL A 1071 54.50 22.73 -57.01
CA VAL A 1071 53.94 21.43 -57.46
C VAL A 1071 55.00 20.33 -57.64
N GLU A 1072 54.83 19.17 -56.97
CA GLU A 1072 55.58 17.92 -57.24
C GLU A 1072 54.67 16.83 -57.87
N GLY A 1073 54.52 16.88 -59.20
CA GLY A 1073 53.82 15.85 -59.99
C GLY A 1073 53.98 16.08 -61.50
N PHE A 1074 53.96 15.02 -62.33
CA PHE A 1074 54.20 15.16 -63.79
C PHE A 1074 53.52 14.05 -64.63
N ALA A 1075 52.57 14.43 -65.50
CA ALA A 1075 51.89 13.52 -66.44
C ALA A 1075 51.51 14.15 -67.82
N ILE A 1076 52.42 14.93 -68.41
CA ILE A 1076 52.56 15.25 -69.85
C ILE A 1076 51.32 15.24 -70.82
N ASN A 1077 50.87 16.46 -71.17
CA ASN A 1077 50.75 17.00 -72.55
C ASN A 1077 49.56 16.58 -73.47
N PRO A 1078 48.90 17.50 -74.25
CA PRO A 1078 49.02 18.98 -74.34
C PRO A 1078 47.65 19.74 -74.22
N LEU A 1079 47.51 20.96 -73.68
CA LEU A 1079 48.44 22.07 -73.38
C LEU A 1079 48.01 22.73 -72.03
N PRO A 1080 48.80 22.65 -70.93
CA PRO A 1080 48.46 23.36 -69.70
C PRO A 1080 48.67 24.88 -69.85
N VAL A 1081 47.64 25.67 -69.57
CA VAL A 1081 47.69 27.14 -69.58
C VAL A 1081 48.03 27.66 -68.18
N TRP A 1082 49.32 27.80 -67.90
CA TRP A 1082 49.82 28.35 -66.63
C TRP A 1082 49.60 29.86 -66.56
N VAL A 1083 48.69 30.31 -65.68
CA VAL A 1083 48.42 31.74 -65.44
C VAL A 1083 49.07 32.18 -64.12
N ASN A 1084 50.34 32.62 -64.19
CA ASN A 1084 51.00 33.25 -63.05
C ASN A 1084 50.62 34.74 -63.00
N ALA A 1085 49.97 35.17 -61.90
CA ALA A 1085 49.46 36.53 -61.74
C ALA A 1085 50.28 37.32 -60.69
N THR A 1086 51.03 38.32 -61.18
CA THR A 1086 51.81 39.29 -60.38
C THR A 1086 51.25 40.70 -60.49
#